data_AF-A0A3N1KBI6-F1
#
_entry.id   AF-A0A3N1KBI6-F1
#
_cell.length_a   1.000
_cell.length_b   1.000
_cell.length_c   1.000
_cell.angle_alpha   90.00
_cell.angle_beta   90.00
_cell.angle_gamma   90.00
#
_symmetry.space_group_name_H-M   'P 1'
#
loop_
_entity.id
_entity.type
_entity.pdbx_description
1 polymer ?
#
loop_
_entity_poly.entity_id
_entity_poly.type
_entity_poly.pdbx_seq_one_letter_code
_entity_poly.pdbx_strand_id
1 'polypeptide(L)'
;MPHPITPAPGRRQGRSPSPSGSRPHGRRVAAALTALAVAVGGGALTGLAAVPAQAAPAPAPGVGVSAPDTGLSALVNPFVGTESEGNAFPGATAPFGMVQLSPDNTASYASTSYSKDAGEVWGFSHQHVNSAGCPAAGEVLVTPSAGGAPVTERTAIALKDQATTEQASAGYYTALLADDVEVELTASTRVGEHRYTFPEGATGSVSVNVGQTLRDAGASSVTWLDDRTVEGWVDNGGFCGGTDDSVRYFFSAEFDRPAAMHGTWGTDGSFVPASEASAVDVGLNGAAATFDTTTDRTVELSVGVSFVDLDGARGNRVAETTVDGERLGFDSVRASTAAAWDDALGRFDVTTETDEQLRVFYTQLYKSLLSPTTGSDVDGRYLGMDLQQHVAEGWTYYQRFSLWDTYRTQATLHALFEHDRAEDVVRSMHRARIEGGWLPRWSLGALETNIMAGDPVSPWLAENFALGTVPDDIHDELWGFLTENATTAPPAGVASVGRQSAEFYLANGHVPWYAENGGGLGGQFEEYRHGGSATMEFALADAAIGAAAQRLGKDDEAAPFLERGRNWRTLWNPDVELTGGFTGIVNAVGPDGTFNSAPELAEVQQSGFHEGTPWHYQWMAPQDVPGLVDAMGGRESFLERLDQYVDLPALRAAPGVSPASWAEGGSDYYSSIGYNPGNEPMLIDPWLYDFVGEPAKVNDVLAANLNRFPDTPGGGVGNDDLGTLSSWYVLASLGMMPVEPGSGIMAVNAPRVLSATVTLDDGAQVSVSAPAASGDSPRYVRGLSVDGVPHTRTWFDATDLQDGAELVFDLASSPEGLTWGTGPDDAVPSVSAPGQAELALAPVGAQPVPAEVGSAVELRLARASLTRVTPAFPVSSGVTPTPAVLATETTAMEAQVEWDDGVAAPATVVPDGDTWLVTTTRAFDVAGDRTATVTVSSAADLPAFAPVPFAPASIAVPVSVGAAPVVPGDPPGGGGDGVGQGAGTSPGSSGDGTASDGSSSTLADRGALASTGAGPLGALVAAALTALLLGALLVRRSWRARRLTTR
;
A
#
# COMPACT_ATOMS: atom_id res chain seq x y z
N MET A 1 -31.73 41.76 -13.47
CA MET A 1 -33.10 42.03 -13.99
C MET A 1 -33.09 43.28 -14.86
N PRO A 2 -34.04 43.51 -15.79
CA PRO A 2 -35.14 42.64 -16.29
C PRO A 2 -34.89 42.16 -17.76
N HIS A 3 -35.16 40.91 -18.15
CA HIS A 3 -36.44 40.31 -18.64
C HIS A 3 -36.97 40.86 -19.99
N PRO A 4 -37.80 40.09 -20.76
CA PRO A 4 -37.84 38.62 -20.98
C PRO A 4 -38.12 38.23 -22.47
N ILE A 5 -38.33 36.94 -22.80
CA ILE A 5 -39.51 36.39 -23.56
C ILE A 5 -39.31 34.89 -23.96
N THR A 6 -40.33 34.11 -23.62
CA THR A 6 -40.71 32.69 -23.89
C THR A 6 -40.27 31.98 -25.18
N PRO A 7 -40.37 30.62 -25.17
CA PRO A 7 -41.32 29.94 -26.06
C PRO A 7 -42.40 29.10 -25.33
N ALA A 8 -43.42 28.66 -26.08
CA ALA A 8 -44.66 28.05 -25.60
C ALA A 8 -44.76 26.52 -25.90
N PRO A 9 -45.72 25.77 -25.32
CA PRO A 9 -45.63 24.29 -25.20
C PRO A 9 -46.41 23.49 -26.26
N GLY A 10 -46.06 22.19 -26.41
CA GLY A 10 -46.73 21.30 -27.38
C GLY A 10 -46.57 19.79 -27.17
N ARG A 11 -47.44 19.19 -26.34
CA ARG A 11 -47.95 17.80 -26.39
C ARG A 11 -46.97 16.61 -26.56
N ARG A 12 -46.85 15.79 -25.50
CA ARG A 12 -46.92 14.32 -25.63
C ARG A 12 -48.10 13.77 -24.82
N GLN A 13 -48.69 12.67 -25.29
CA GLN A 13 -49.94 12.11 -24.77
C GLN A 13 -49.66 11.14 -23.63
N GLY A 14 -50.40 11.25 -22.52
CA GLY A 14 -50.41 10.22 -21.48
C GLY A 14 -51.26 9.01 -21.87
N ARG A 15 -50.83 7.82 -21.44
CA ARG A 15 -51.68 6.63 -21.33
C ARG A 15 -51.53 6.06 -19.92
N SER A 16 -52.64 6.02 -19.19
CA SER A 16 -52.71 5.45 -17.84
C SER A 16 -52.63 3.92 -17.88
N PRO A 17 -52.02 3.26 -16.90
CA PRO A 17 -52.36 1.89 -16.54
C PRO A 17 -53.66 1.89 -15.72
N SER A 18 -54.53 0.90 -15.96
CA SER A 18 -55.73 0.65 -15.17
C SER A 18 -55.82 -0.87 -14.87
N PRO A 19 -56.44 -1.31 -13.76
CA PRO A 19 -56.01 -2.54 -13.09
C PRO A 19 -56.89 -3.77 -13.35
N SER A 20 -56.52 -4.86 -12.66
CA SER A 20 -57.27 -6.11 -12.35
C SER A 20 -57.00 -7.34 -13.23
N GLY A 21 -56.81 -8.49 -12.55
CA GLY A 21 -56.49 -9.79 -13.16
C GLY A 21 -56.07 -10.85 -12.14
N SER A 22 -56.92 -11.15 -11.15
CA SER A 22 -56.60 -12.09 -10.05
C SER A 22 -57.09 -13.53 -10.31
N ARG A 23 -56.47 -14.50 -9.61
CA ARG A 23 -56.93 -15.89 -9.26
C ARG A 23 -56.41 -17.08 -10.12
N PRO A 24 -56.51 -18.37 -9.67
CA PRO A 24 -55.81 -18.92 -8.48
C PRO A 24 -55.43 -20.43 -8.59
N HIS A 25 -54.15 -20.83 -8.44
CA HIS A 25 -53.80 -22.25 -8.18
C HIS A 25 -52.67 -22.32 -7.13
N GLY A 26 -52.62 -23.25 -6.19
CA GLY A 26 -53.57 -24.33 -5.86
C GLY A 26 -52.91 -25.36 -4.92
N ARG A 27 -53.08 -25.22 -3.60
CA ARG A 27 -52.46 -26.11 -2.60
C ARG A 27 -52.78 -27.59 -2.83
N ARG A 28 -51.77 -28.45 -2.73
CA ARG A 28 -51.92 -29.85 -2.30
C ARG A 28 -50.94 -30.16 -1.18
N VAL A 29 -51.41 -30.87 -0.17
CA VAL A 29 -50.68 -31.30 1.02
C VAL A 29 -50.85 -32.82 1.15
N ALA A 30 -49.75 -33.53 1.35
CA ALA A 30 -49.65 -34.80 2.07
C ALA A 30 -48.18 -34.87 2.58
N ALA A 31 -47.84 -34.96 3.87
CA ALA A 31 -48.27 -35.89 4.92
C ALA A 31 -47.71 -37.32 4.67
N ALA A 32 -47.04 -38.02 5.60
CA ALA A 32 -46.82 -37.75 7.04
C ALA A 32 -45.77 -38.71 7.70
N LEU A 33 -45.57 -38.54 9.03
CA LEU A 33 -45.09 -39.51 10.04
C LEU A 33 -43.55 -39.76 10.11
N THR A 34 -42.92 -40.00 11.28
CA THR A 34 -43.44 -40.46 12.60
C THR A 34 -42.63 -40.00 13.83
N ALA A 35 -43.32 -39.74 14.95
CA ALA A 35 -42.97 -39.87 16.40
C ALA A 35 -41.49 -39.95 16.88
N LEU A 36 -41.01 -39.15 17.86
CA LEU A 36 -41.45 -38.91 19.26
C LEU A 36 -40.94 -39.96 20.29
N ALA A 37 -40.06 -39.51 21.20
CA ALA A 37 -39.94 -40.02 22.57
C ALA A 37 -39.30 -38.98 23.52
N VAL A 38 -40.01 -38.59 24.58
CA VAL A 38 -39.47 -37.87 25.75
C VAL A 38 -39.40 -38.84 26.92
N ALA A 39 -38.30 -38.84 27.67
CA ALA A 39 -38.22 -39.53 28.96
C ALA A 39 -37.50 -38.66 30.00
N VAL A 40 -38.23 -38.31 31.06
CA VAL A 40 -37.70 -37.62 32.26
C VAL A 40 -37.37 -38.67 33.32
N GLY A 41 -36.23 -38.53 34.00
CA GLY A 41 -35.88 -39.34 35.17
C GLY A 41 -34.57 -38.89 35.79
N GLY A 42 -34.59 -38.40 37.03
CA GLY A 42 -33.43 -37.75 37.65
C GLY A 42 -32.82 -38.50 38.82
N GLY A 43 -31.66 -38.00 39.27
CA GLY A 43 -31.16 -38.12 40.64
C GLY A 43 -30.31 -39.34 40.99
N ALA A 44 -28.99 -39.12 41.15
CA ALA A 44 -28.22 -39.58 42.31
C ALA A 44 -26.80 -38.97 42.31
N LEU A 45 -26.33 -38.55 43.50
CA LEU A 45 -24.94 -38.19 43.76
C LEU A 45 -24.06 -39.45 43.85
N THR A 46 -22.84 -39.41 43.31
CA THR A 46 -21.63 -39.96 43.94
C THR A 46 -20.39 -39.32 43.30
N GLY A 47 -19.41 -38.92 44.12
CA GLY A 47 -18.17 -38.33 43.62
C GLY A 47 -17.10 -39.39 43.33
N LEU A 48 -16.26 -39.13 42.34
CA LEU A 48 -15.02 -39.87 42.06
C LEU A 48 -13.90 -38.86 41.75
N ALA A 49 -12.66 -39.26 42.06
CA ALA A 49 -11.52 -38.38 42.22
C ALA A 49 -11.14 -37.56 40.98
N ALA A 50 -10.64 -36.34 41.21
CA ALA A 50 -9.91 -35.58 40.19
C ALA A 50 -8.62 -36.32 39.81
N VAL A 51 -8.52 -36.70 38.54
CA VAL A 51 -7.26 -37.11 37.90
C VAL A 51 -6.61 -35.84 37.38
N PRO A 52 -5.31 -35.57 37.64
CA PRO A 52 -4.65 -34.43 37.02
C PRO A 52 -4.64 -34.62 35.51
N ALA A 53 -5.16 -33.64 34.77
CA ALA A 53 -5.09 -33.65 33.32
C ALA A 53 -3.62 -33.61 32.90
N GLN A 54 -3.09 -34.74 32.42
CA GLN A 54 -1.86 -34.72 31.64
C GLN A 54 -2.16 -33.95 30.36
N ALA A 55 -1.50 -32.81 30.18
CA ALA A 55 -1.52 -32.09 28.92
C ALA A 55 -1.16 -33.06 27.80
N ALA A 56 -1.99 -33.09 26.75
CA ALA A 56 -1.64 -33.84 25.56
C ALA A 56 -0.31 -33.28 25.02
N PRO A 57 0.63 -34.13 24.57
CA PRO A 57 1.80 -33.63 23.86
C PRO A 57 1.31 -32.86 22.63
N ALA A 58 1.94 -31.71 22.36
CA ALA A 58 1.65 -30.95 21.16
C ALA A 58 1.75 -31.88 19.93
N PRO A 59 0.87 -31.72 18.92
CA PRO A 59 1.03 -32.46 17.68
C PRO A 59 2.43 -32.20 17.13
N ALA A 60 3.12 -33.26 16.69
CA ALA A 60 4.34 -33.07 15.93
C ALA A 60 4.00 -32.18 14.71
N PRO A 61 4.86 -31.22 14.33
CA PRO A 61 4.59 -30.37 13.19
C PRO A 61 4.31 -31.27 11.97
N GLY A 62 3.17 -31.03 11.33
CA GLY A 62 2.95 -31.56 9.99
C GLY A 62 4.07 -31.05 9.09
N VAL A 63 4.50 -31.88 8.15
CA VAL A 63 5.39 -31.38 7.09
C VAL A 63 4.53 -30.43 6.25
N GLY A 64 4.75 -29.13 6.42
CA GLY A 64 4.03 -28.09 5.69
C GLY A 64 4.25 -28.18 4.19
N VAL A 65 3.38 -27.52 3.43
CA VAL A 65 3.50 -27.45 1.97
C VAL A 65 4.38 -26.26 1.64
N SER A 66 5.61 -26.52 1.20
CA SER A 66 6.50 -25.50 0.66
C SER A 66 6.20 -25.24 -0.82
N ALA A 67 6.44 -24.00 -1.25
CA ALA A 67 6.52 -23.65 -2.66
C ALA A 67 7.52 -24.53 -3.42
N PRO A 68 7.26 -24.89 -4.70
CA PRO A 68 8.25 -25.53 -5.54
C PRO A 68 9.27 -24.51 -6.08
N ASP A 69 10.53 -24.92 -6.21
CA ASP A 69 11.63 -24.09 -6.74
C ASP A 69 11.37 -23.47 -8.14
N THR A 70 10.37 -23.96 -8.88
CA THR A 70 10.00 -23.52 -10.24
C THR A 70 8.52 -23.78 -10.51
N GLY A 71 7.88 -22.99 -11.38
CA GLY A 71 6.49 -23.18 -11.82
C GLY A 71 5.44 -22.51 -10.91
N LEU A 72 5.81 -21.48 -10.16
CA LEU A 72 4.91 -20.71 -9.29
C LEU A 72 3.79 -20.03 -10.09
N SER A 73 4.09 -19.60 -11.32
CA SER A 73 3.12 -19.11 -12.31
C SER A 73 1.95 -20.08 -12.56
N ALA A 74 2.17 -21.39 -12.40
CA ALA A 74 1.14 -22.44 -12.54
C ALA A 74 0.37 -22.74 -11.23
N LEU A 75 0.76 -22.18 -10.09
CA LEU A 75 -0.02 -22.22 -8.83
C LEU A 75 -1.08 -21.13 -8.78
N VAL A 76 -0.85 -20.02 -9.49
CA VAL A 76 -1.77 -18.88 -9.58
C VAL A 76 -3.07 -19.29 -10.28
N ASN A 77 -4.20 -18.85 -9.73
CA ASN A 77 -5.53 -19.02 -10.31
C ASN A 77 -6.11 -17.65 -10.73
N PRO A 78 -5.92 -17.19 -11.98
CA PRO A 78 -6.43 -15.90 -12.45
C PRO A 78 -7.96 -15.76 -12.45
N PHE A 79 -8.73 -16.85 -12.21
CA PHE A 79 -10.17 -16.74 -12.07
C PHE A 79 -10.60 -16.16 -10.70
N VAL A 80 -9.73 -16.08 -9.68
CA VAL A 80 -10.12 -15.57 -8.34
C VAL A 80 -10.52 -14.09 -8.38
N GLY A 81 -11.81 -13.85 -8.12
CA GLY A 81 -12.46 -12.54 -8.20
C GLY A 81 -13.16 -12.28 -9.54
N THR A 82 -13.31 -13.26 -10.43
CA THR A 82 -14.12 -13.12 -11.66
C THR A 82 -15.63 -13.28 -11.43
N GLU A 83 -16.04 -13.59 -10.20
CA GLU A 83 -17.43 -13.62 -9.74
C GLU A 83 -17.57 -12.83 -8.42
N SER A 84 -18.76 -12.81 -7.81
CA SER A 84 -19.03 -12.19 -6.51
C SER A 84 -18.68 -10.69 -6.40
N GLU A 85 -18.88 -9.93 -7.49
CA GLU A 85 -18.50 -8.50 -7.60
C GLU A 85 -16.98 -8.24 -7.46
N GLY A 86 -16.13 -9.27 -7.57
CA GLY A 86 -14.67 -9.11 -7.51
C GLY A 86 -14.02 -8.46 -8.74
N ASN A 87 -14.75 -8.42 -9.87
CA ASN A 87 -14.41 -7.71 -11.10
C ASN A 87 -13.00 -7.98 -11.69
N ALA A 88 -12.37 -9.12 -11.40
CA ALA A 88 -11.06 -9.49 -11.96
C ALA A 88 -11.14 -9.98 -13.42
N PHE A 89 -9.99 -10.22 -14.06
CA PHE A 89 -9.90 -10.82 -15.40
C PHE A 89 -8.91 -12.01 -15.40
N PRO A 90 -9.18 -13.11 -16.13
CA PRO A 90 -8.32 -14.30 -16.13
C PRO A 90 -7.25 -14.31 -17.24
N GLY A 91 -7.18 -13.25 -18.04
CA GLY A 91 -6.29 -13.11 -19.18
C GLY A 91 -4.79 -13.10 -18.87
N ALA A 92 -4.01 -13.21 -19.94
CA ALA A 92 -2.56 -13.19 -19.88
C ALA A 92 -1.99 -11.76 -19.79
N THR A 93 -1.05 -11.56 -18.88
CA THR A 93 -0.28 -10.33 -18.69
C THR A 93 1.10 -10.71 -18.13
N ALA A 94 2.12 -9.91 -18.42
CA ALA A 94 3.38 -9.93 -17.66
C ALA A 94 3.21 -9.20 -16.31
N PRO A 95 4.14 -9.33 -15.34
CA PRO A 95 4.17 -8.48 -14.16
C PRO A 95 4.15 -7.00 -14.54
N PHE A 96 3.23 -6.23 -13.95
CA PHE A 96 2.99 -4.80 -14.24
C PHE A 96 2.87 -4.46 -15.75
N GLY A 97 2.38 -5.42 -16.55
CA GLY A 97 2.31 -5.33 -18.02
C GLY A 97 1.44 -4.18 -18.52
N MET A 98 1.86 -3.54 -19.62
CA MET A 98 1.02 -2.61 -20.38
C MET A 98 -0.14 -3.37 -21.03
N VAL A 99 0.12 -4.57 -21.58
CA VAL A 99 -0.90 -5.47 -22.17
C VAL A 99 -1.50 -6.38 -21.12
N GLN A 100 -2.83 -6.44 -21.09
CA GLN A 100 -3.62 -7.37 -20.29
C GLN A 100 -4.60 -8.06 -21.24
N LEU A 101 -4.17 -9.17 -21.84
CA LEU A 101 -4.86 -9.86 -22.92
C LEU A 101 -5.88 -10.89 -22.37
N SER A 102 -7.16 -10.54 -22.36
CA SER A 102 -8.23 -11.32 -21.70
C SER A 102 -9.45 -11.54 -22.61
N PRO A 103 -10.24 -12.62 -22.40
CA PRO A 103 -11.60 -12.71 -22.93
C PRO A 103 -12.54 -11.59 -22.46
N ASP A 104 -13.30 -11.02 -23.39
CA ASP A 104 -14.47 -10.16 -23.14
C ASP A 104 -15.75 -11.03 -23.18
N ASN A 105 -16.64 -10.99 -22.17
CA ASN A 105 -17.90 -11.75 -22.26
C ASN A 105 -19.16 -11.19 -21.56
N THR A 106 -19.08 -10.10 -20.80
CA THR A 106 -20.26 -9.48 -20.18
C THR A 106 -20.37 -8.00 -20.49
N ALA A 107 -21.60 -7.48 -20.49
CA ALA A 107 -21.82 -6.04 -20.35
C ALA A 107 -21.84 -5.70 -18.85
N SER A 108 -20.69 -5.85 -18.20
CA SER A 108 -20.53 -5.53 -16.77
C SER A 108 -20.52 -4.01 -16.55
N TYR A 109 -20.70 -3.60 -15.29
CA TYR A 109 -20.38 -2.25 -14.86
C TYR A 109 -18.87 -2.05 -14.63
N ALA A 110 -18.04 -3.09 -14.75
CA ALA A 110 -16.61 -3.05 -14.48
C ALA A 110 -15.70 -3.06 -15.74
N SER A 111 -14.46 -2.60 -15.54
CA SER A 111 -13.38 -2.45 -16.53
C SER A 111 -12.75 -3.75 -17.04
N THR A 112 -13.22 -4.89 -16.56
CA THR A 112 -12.78 -6.22 -16.96
C THR A 112 -13.82 -6.94 -17.81
N SER A 113 -15.11 -6.72 -17.51
CA SER A 113 -16.24 -7.25 -18.29
C SER A 113 -16.14 -8.76 -18.61
N TYR A 114 -15.60 -9.50 -17.65
CA TYR A 114 -15.52 -10.96 -17.67
C TYR A 114 -16.31 -11.55 -16.49
N SER A 115 -17.02 -12.66 -16.75
CA SER A 115 -17.60 -13.57 -15.76
C SER A 115 -17.24 -15.00 -16.14
N LYS A 116 -16.88 -15.80 -15.15
CA LYS A 116 -16.60 -17.23 -15.30
C LYS A 116 -17.87 -18.02 -15.67
N ASP A 117 -19.02 -17.58 -15.18
CA ASP A 117 -20.31 -18.27 -15.36
C ASP A 117 -21.06 -17.88 -16.65
N ALA A 118 -20.54 -16.92 -17.43
CA ALA A 118 -21.18 -16.45 -18.67
C ALA A 118 -21.29 -17.54 -19.78
N GLY A 119 -20.29 -18.43 -19.89
CA GLY A 119 -20.29 -19.54 -20.84
C GLY A 119 -20.15 -19.18 -22.33
N GLU A 120 -19.86 -17.91 -22.64
CA GLU A 120 -19.60 -17.39 -23.99
C GLU A 120 -18.51 -16.31 -23.95
N VAL A 121 -18.05 -15.83 -25.11
CA VAL A 121 -17.14 -14.69 -25.30
C VAL A 121 -17.49 -13.89 -26.55
N TRP A 122 -17.12 -12.60 -26.62
CA TRP A 122 -17.17 -11.81 -27.86
C TRP A 122 -15.85 -11.84 -28.64
N GLY A 123 -14.75 -12.14 -27.95
CA GLY A 123 -13.38 -12.10 -28.43
C GLY A 123 -12.43 -11.84 -27.27
N PHE A 124 -11.21 -11.41 -27.60
CA PHE A 124 -10.11 -11.23 -26.66
C PHE A 124 -9.49 -9.85 -26.87
N SER A 125 -9.56 -8.95 -25.87
CA SER A 125 -9.02 -7.59 -25.94
C SER A 125 -7.75 -7.43 -25.11
N HIS A 126 -6.98 -6.35 -25.34
CA HIS A 126 -5.58 -6.20 -24.88
C HIS A 126 -5.41 -5.23 -23.71
N GLN A 127 -6.48 -4.58 -23.24
CA GLN A 127 -6.49 -3.62 -22.15
C GLN A 127 -7.65 -3.91 -21.23
N HIS A 128 -7.36 -4.04 -19.94
CA HIS A 128 -8.31 -4.20 -18.85
C HIS A 128 -7.81 -3.41 -17.65
N VAL A 129 -8.68 -3.05 -16.69
CA VAL A 129 -8.22 -2.53 -15.39
C VAL A 129 -8.65 -3.52 -14.32
N ASN A 130 -7.68 -4.13 -13.62
CA ASN A 130 -7.95 -5.20 -12.65
C ASN A 130 -8.90 -4.73 -11.56
N SER A 131 -10.07 -5.35 -11.48
CA SER A 131 -11.03 -5.19 -10.38
C SER A 131 -11.47 -3.77 -10.06
N ALA A 132 -11.50 -2.86 -11.04
CA ALA A 132 -12.05 -1.52 -10.81
C ALA A 132 -13.57 -1.47 -11.09
N GLY A 133 -14.32 -0.81 -10.20
CA GLY A 133 -15.79 -0.76 -10.20
C GLY A 133 -16.49 0.02 -11.31
N CYS A 134 -15.83 0.36 -12.42
CA CYS A 134 -16.40 1.16 -13.52
C CYS A 134 -15.90 0.71 -14.89
N PRO A 135 -16.67 0.90 -16.00
CA PRO A 135 -16.26 0.42 -17.31
C PRO A 135 -15.18 1.33 -17.90
N ALA A 136 -14.12 0.72 -18.42
CA ALA A 136 -13.02 1.33 -19.16
C ALA A 136 -12.38 0.25 -20.06
N ALA A 137 -11.40 0.66 -20.86
CA ALA A 137 -10.54 -0.24 -21.63
C ALA A 137 -11.28 -1.08 -22.70
N GLY A 138 -10.76 -2.26 -23.07
CA GLY A 138 -11.27 -3.13 -24.13
C GLY A 138 -10.64 -2.96 -25.51
N GLU A 139 -9.56 -2.21 -25.63
CA GLU A 139 -8.75 -2.07 -26.85
C GLU A 139 -7.70 -3.19 -26.92
N VAL A 140 -7.42 -3.84 -28.05
CA VAL A 140 -8.20 -3.96 -29.29
C VAL A 140 -8.82 -5.36 -29.31
N LEU A 141 -10.09 -5.48 -29.65
CA LEU A 141 -10.83 -6.75 -29.61
C LEU A 141 -10.48 -7.64 -30.81
N VAL A 142 -10.00 -8.86 -30.56
CA VAL A 142 -9.70 -9.86 -31.60
C VAL A 142 -10.65 -11.05 -31.49
N THR A 143 -11.22 -11.50 -32.61
CA THR A 143 -12.21 -12.59 -32.65
C THR A 143 -11.88 -13.59 -33.78
N PRO A 144 -11.58 -14.86 -33.47
CA PRO A 144 -11.42 -15.92 -34.48
C PRO A 144 -12.77 -16.55 -34.87
N SER A 145 -12.85 -17.19 -36.05
CA SER A 145 -13.96 -18.11 -36.39
C SER A 145 -13.59 -19.16 -37.46
N ALA A 146 -14.11 -20.38 -37.31
CA ALA A 146 -13.95 -21.49 -38.26
C ALA A 146 -14.85 -21.41 -39.51
N GLY A 147 -15.70 -20.38 -39.64
CA GLY A 147 -16.63 -20.23 -40.76
C GLY A 147 -16.05 -19.58 -42.03
N GLY A 148 -14.83 -19.05 -41.98
CA GLY A 148 -14.18 -18.30 -43.07
C GLY A 148 -14.78 -16.92 -43.37
N ALA A 149 -15.94 -16.59 -42.78
CA ALA A 149 -16.50 -15.24 -42.78
C ALA A 149 -15.91 -14.44 -41.60
N PRO A 150 -15.51 -13.17 -41.80
CA PRO A 150 -15.17 -12.26 -40.70
C PRO A 150 -16.35 -12.01 -39.76
N VAL A 151 -16.06 -11.91 -38.47
CA VAL A 151 -16.98 -11.37 -37.45
C VAL A 151 -16.75 -9.85 -37.38
N THR A 152 -17.74 -9.04 -37.72
CA THR A 152 -17.58 -7.56 -37.85
C THR A 152 -18.23 -6.77 -36.71
N GLU A 153 -18.90 -7.44 -35.78
CA GLU A 153 -19.50 -6.86 -34.58
C GLU A 153 -19.45 -7.88 -33.43
N ARG A 154 -19.48 -7.39 -32.18
CA ARG A 154 -19.56 -8.22 -30.97
C ARG A 154 -20.69 -9.24 -31.06
N THR A 155 -20.31 -10.49 -31.26
CA THR A 155 -21.19 -11.64 -31.41
C THR A 155 -20.77 -12.68 -30.38
N ALA A 156 -21.71 -13.18 -29.59
CA ALA A 156 -21.44 -14.22 -28.61
C ALA A 156 -21.02 -15.54 -29.28
N ILE A 157 -19.88 -16.07 -28.88
CA ILE A 157 -19.35 -17.38 -29.24
C ILE A 157 -19.32 -18.21 -27.96
N ALA A 158 -20.14 -19.26 -27.89
CA ALA A 158 -20.20 -20.12 -26.71
C ALA A 158 -18.86 -20.86 -26.47
N LEU A 159 -18.51 -21.03 -25.19
CA LEU A 159 -17.38 -21.84 -24.75
C LEU A 159 -17.78 -23.31 -24.69
N LYS A 160 -17.03 -24.16 -25.40
CA LYS A 160 -17.32 -25.60 -25.52
C LYS A 160 -16.70 -26.36 -24.37
N ASP A 161 -17.53 -27.09 -23.60
CA ASP A 161 -17.09 -27.92 -22.46
C ASP A 161 -16.24 -27.11 -21.43
N GLN A 162 -16.61 -25.84 -21.25
CA GLN A 162 -15.90 -24.78 -20.52
C GLN A 162 -15.24 -25.22 -19.21
N ALA A 163 -15.94 -26.01 -18.39
CA ALA A 163 -15.46 -26.52 -17.10
C ALA A 163 -14.18 -27.39 -17.18
N THR A 164 -13.77 -27.79 -18.39
CA THR A 164 -12.52 -28.54 -18.63
C THR A 164 -11.62 -27.91 -19.69
N THR A 165 -12.14 -27.05 -20.55
CA THR A 165 -11.43 -26.47 -21.70
C THR A 165 -10.97 -25.04 -21.46
N GLU A 166 -11.61 -24.30 -20.55
CA GLU A 166 -11.17 -22.96 -20.16
C GLU A 166 -10.23 -23.06 -18.96
N GLN A 167 -8.99 -22.61 -19.13
CA GLN A 167 -7.93 -22.71 -18.13
C GLN A 167 -7.06 -21.44 -18.17
N ALA A 168 -6.55 -21.02 -17.02
CA ALA A 168 -5.69 -19.86 -16.88
C ALA A 168 -4.60 -20.09 -15.83
N SER A 169 -3.48 -19.41 -15.99
CA SER A 169 -2.32 -19.36 -15.08
C SER A 169 -1.63 -18.00 -15.27
N ALA A 170 -0.69 -17.62 -14.40
CA ALA A 170 -0.02 -16.32 -14.56
C ALA A 170 0.65 -16.19 -15.94
N GLY A 171 0.24 -15.20 -16.74
CA GLY A 171 0.74 -14.98 -18.10
C GLY A 171 0.19 -15.90 -19.21
N TYR A 172 -0.83 -16.72 -18.96
CA TYR A 172 -1.42 -17.61 -19.97
C TYR A 172 -2.92 -17.90 -19.76
N TYR A 173 -3.68 -17.90 -20.86
CA TYR A 173 -5.09 -18.28 -20.90
C TYR A 173 -5.35 -19.21 -22.09
N THR A 174 -6.29 -20.16 -21.95
CA THR A 174 -6.76 -21.00 -23.06
C THR A 174 -8.25 -21.33 -22.93
N ALA A 175 -8.92 -21.50 -24.07
CA ALA A 175 -10.32 -21.93 -24.17
C ALA A 175 -10.61 -22.68 -25.48
N LEU A 176 -11.68 -23.48 -25.50
CA LEU A 176 -12.23 -24.08 -26.72
C LEU A 176 -13.57 -23.42 -27.08
N LEU A 177 -13.72 -22.94 -28.30
CA LEU A 177 -14.94 -22.32 -28.81
C LEU A 177 -15.92 -23.36 -29.38
N ALA A 178 -17.21 -23.02 -29.42
CA ALA A 178 -18.27 -23.89 -29.93
C ALA A 178 -18.20 -24.21 -31.43
N ASP A 179 -17.39 -23.48 -32.20
CA ASP A 179 -17.04 -23.79 -33.59
C ASP A 179 -15.72 -24.58 -33.73
N ASP A 180 -15.27 -25.22 -32.64
CA ASP A 180 -14.07 -26.08 -32.55
C ASP A 180 -12.74 -25.36 -32.80
N VAL A 181 -12.69 -24.03 -32.64
CA VAL A 181 -11.44 -23.26 -32.55
C VAL A 181 -10.88 -23.32 -31.13
N GLU A 182 -9.67 -23.85 -30.99
CA GLU A 182 -8.87 -23.75 -29.76
C GLU A 182 -8.13 -22.41 -29.75
N VAL A 183 -8.24 -21.69 -28.63
CA VAL A 183 -7.64 -20.37 -28.39
C VAL A 183 -6.61 -20.49 -27.28
N GLU A 184 -5.43 -19.94 -27.50
CA GLU A 184 -4.39 -19.77 -26.50
C GLU A 184 -3.87 -18.32 -26.55
N LEU A 185 -3.66 -17.71 -25.38
CA LEU A 185 -3.22 -16.33 -25.21
C LEU A 185 -2.00 -16.28 -24.29
N THR A 186 -1.03 -15.43 -24.61
CA THR A 186 0.07 -15.03 -23.71
C THR A 186 0.45 -13.57 -23.98
N ALA A 187 1.25 -12.93 -23.12
CA ALA A 187 1.63 -11.54 -23.31
C ALA A 187 3.00 -11.22 -22.69
N SER A 188 3.85 -10.49 -23.42
CA SER A 188 4.98 -9.77 -22.83
C SER A 188 4.51 -8.45 -22.22
N THR A 189 5.42 -7.56 -21.84
CA THR A 189 5.06 -6.26 -21.24
C THR A 189 4.16 -5.43 -22.16
N ARG A 190 4.43 -5.37 -23.46
CA ARG A 190 3.75 -4.48 -24.44
C ARG A 190 3.19 -5.20 -25.66
N VAL A 191 3.20 -6.54 -25.68
CA VAL A 191 2.75 -7.35 -26.82
C VAL A 191 1.84 -8.46 -26.36
N GLY A 192 0.64 -8.54 -26.95
CA GLY A 192 -0.24 -9.69 -26.83
C GLY A 192 0.03 -10.69 -27.94
N GLU A 193 0.15 -11.97 -27.60
CA GLU A 193 0.33 -13.08 -28.54
C GLU A 193 -0.89 -14.00 -28.48
N HIS A 194 -1.47 -14.27 -29.65
CA HIS A 194 -2.60 -15.18 -29.82
C HIS A 194 -2.15 -16.37 -30.64
N ARG A 195 -2.63 -17.56 -30.28
CA ARG A 195 -2.57 -18.76 -31.12
C ARG A 195 -3.97 -19.35 -31.27
N TYR A 196 -4.39 -19.56 -32.52
CA TYR A 196 -5.68 -20.14 -32.87
C TYR A 196 -5.48 -21.43 -33.66
N THR A 197 -5.98 -22.54 -33.12
CA THR A 197 -5.95 -23.84 -33.82
C THR A 197 -7.36 -24.18 -34.31
N PHE A 198 -7.57 -24.07 -35.62
CA PHE A 198 -8.86 -24.25 -36.28
C PHE A 198 -9.19 -25.75 -36.50
N PRO A 199 -10.48 -26.13 -36.63
CA PRO A 199 -10.86 -27.53 -36.88
C PRO A 199 -10.46 -28.04 -38.27
N GLU A 200 -10.31 -29.36 -38.39
CA GLU A 200 -9.88 -30.02 -39.64
C GLU A 200 -10.83 -29.71 -40.80
N GLY A 201 -10.27 -29.26 -41.94
CA GLY A 201 -11.03 -28.97 -43.15
C GLY A 201 -11.80 -27.63 -43.14
N ALA A 202 -11.67 -26.80 -42.11
CA ALA A 202 -12.23 -25.46 -42.06
C ALA A 202 -11.35 -24.41 -42.76
N THR A 203 -11.90 -23.20 -42.93
CA THR A 203 -11.17 -21.99 -43.32
C THR A 203 -11.28 -21.01 -42.16
N GLY A 204 -10.14 -20.65 -41.56
CA GLY A 204 -10.10 -19.73 -40.43
C GLY A 204 -10.26 -18.28 -40.88
N SER A 205 -11.00 -17.49 -40.11
CA SER A 205 -10.97 -16.03 -40.12
C SER A 205 -10.47 -15.52 -38.77
N VAL A 206 -9.77 -14.38 -38.80
CA VAL A 206 -9.41 -13.60 -37.61
C VAL A 206 -9.80 -12.15 -37.86
N SER A 207 -10.64 -11.61 -37.00
CA SER A 207 -11.12 -10.23 -37.00
C SER A 207 -10.42 -9.40 -35.94
N VAL A 208 -10.11 -8.14 -36.27
CA VAL A 208 -9.56 -7.12 -35.39
C VAL A 208 -10.55 -5.95 -35.38
N ASN A 209 -11.28 -5.77 -34.29
CA ASN A 209 -12.35 -4.79 -34.11
C ASN A 209 -11.85 -3.61 -33.25
N VAL A 210 -11.89 -2.40 -33.83
CA VAL A 210 -11.50 -1.13 -33.16
C VAL A 210 -12.70 -0.20 -32.99
N GLY A 211 -13.91 -0.66 -33.32
CA GLY A 211 -15.15 0.10 -33.21
C GLY A 211 -15.99 -0.24 -31.98
N GLN A 212 -15.55 -1.19 -31.15
CA GLN A 212 -16.24 -1.62 -29.94
C GLN A 212 -15.22 -1.97 -28.85
N THR A 213 -15.24 -1.21 -27.76
CA THR A 213 -14.40 -1.36 -26.56
C THR A 213 -15.27 -1.75 -25.36
N LEU A 214 -14.71 -2.05 -24.19
CA LEU A 214 -15.51 -2.32 -22.97
C LEU A 214 -16.22 -1.05 -22.46
N ARG A 215 -15.75 0.12 -22.90
CA ARG A 215 -16.41 1.42 -22.80
C ARG A 215 -17.00 1.84 -24.17
N ASP A 216 -17.27 3.13 -24.37
CA ASP A 216 -17.76 3.68 -25.64
C ASP A 216 -16.57 4.03 -26.56
N ALA A 217 -16.40 3.29 -27.66
CA ALA A 217 -15.35 3.57 -28.63
C ALA A 217 -15.60 4.91 -29.37
N GLY A 218 -14.57 5.74 -29.43
CA GLY A 218 -14.56 7.01 -30.16
C GLY A 218 -14.31 6.85 -31.65
N ALA A 219 -13.54 7.77 -32.24
CA ALA A 219 -13.09 7.60 -33.62
C ALA A 219 -12.07 6.47 -33.69
N SER A 220 -12.04 5.72 -34.79
CA SER A 220 -11.06 4.66 -35.00
C SER A 220 -10.70 4.50 -36.46
N SER A 221 -9.56 3.84 -36.72
CA SER A 221 -9.22 3.38 -38.07
C SER A 221 -8.23 2.22 -38.08
N VAL A 222 -8.25 1.46 -39.17
CA VAL A 222 -7.30 0.37 -39.46
C VAL A 222 -6.76 0.49 -40.88
N THR A 223 -5.55 -0.01 -41.10
CA THR A 223 -4.88 -0.07 -42.40
C THR A 223 -3.97 -1.32 -42.50
N TRP A 224 -4.16 -2.10 -43.56
CA TRP A 224 -3.24 -3.16 -43.97
C TRP A 224 -2.01 -2.55 -44.65
N LEU A 225 -0.82 -2.97 -44.22
CA LEU A 225 0.44 -2.59 -44.86
C LEU A 225 0.87 -3.59 -45.94
N ASP A 226 0.55 -4.87 -45.72
CA ASP A 226 0.83 -6.01 -46.59
C ASP A 226 -0.15 -7.16 -46.28
N ASP A 227 0.16 -8.39 -46.70
CA ASP A 227 -0.68 -9.57 -46.47
C ASP A 227 -0.52 -10.22 -45.08
N ARG A 228 0.27 -9.62 -44.18
CA ARG A 228 0.49 -10.08 -42.79
C ARG A 228 0.25 -9.01 -41.74
N THR A 229 0.40 -7.75 -42.09
CA THR A 229 0.50 -6.65 -41.12
C THR A 229 -0.67 -5.70 -41.23
N VAL A 230 -1.38 -5.51 -40.13
CA VAL A 230 -2.45 -4.52 -39.98
C VAL A 230 -2.14 -3.61 -38.80
N GLU A 231 -2.30 -2.31 -39.00
CA GLU A 231 -2.06 -1.28 -37.98
C GLU A 231 -3.28 -0.39 -37.83
N GLY A 232 -3.41 0.25 -36.68
CA GLY A 232 -4.54 1.13 -36.44
C GLY A 232 -4.58 1.74 -35.06
N TRP A 233 -5.71 2.37 -34.76
CA TRP A 233 -5.95 3.03 -33.49
C TRP A 233 -7.44 3.20 -33.20
N VAL A 234 -7.74 3.42 -31.92
CA VAL A 234 -9.05 3.84 -31.41
C VAL A 234 -8.85 4.94 -30.37
N ASP A 235 -9.68 5.98 -30.44
CA ASP A 235 -9.80 6.96 -29.36
C ASP A 235 -10.77 6.36 -28.31
N ASN A 236 -10.34 6.22 -27.06
CA ASN A 236 -11.15 5.68 -25.97
C ASN A 236 -10.84 6.39 -24.65
N GLY A 237 -11.74 6.32 -23.68
CA GLY A 237 -11.57 6.97 -22.39
C GLY A 237 -12.88 7.07 -21.61
N GLY A 238 -12.89 8.02 -20.68
CA GLY A 238 -13.90 8.10 -19.62
C GLY A 238 -13.78 6.97 -18.60
N PHE A 239 -14.01 7.31 -17.34
CA PHE A 239 -14.03 6.36 -16.21
C PHE A 239 -14.99 6.88 -15.15
N CYS A 240 -15.92 6.03 -14.69
CA CYS A 240 -17.03 6.35 -13.78
C CYS A 240 -17.87 7.63 -14.09
N GLY A 241 -17.67 8.31 -15.22
CA GLY A 241 -18.25 9.64 -15.49
C GLY A 241 -17.42 10.82 -14.96
N GLY A 242 -16.24 10.59 -14.39
CA GLY A 242 -15.35 11.64 -13.88
C GLY A 242 -14.59 12.43 -14.95
N THR A 243 -14.47 11.87 -16.15
CA THR A 243 -14.00 12.58 -17.34
C THR A 243 -14.78 12.14 -18.60
N ASP A 244 -15.00 13.09 -19.51
CA ASP A 244 -15.52 12.87 -20.88
C ASP A 244 -14.38 12.78 -21.92
N ASP A 245 -13.12 12.99 -21.50
CA ASP A 245 -11.96 12.99 -22.39
C ASP A 245 -11.55 11.56 -22.80
N SER A 246 -10.87 11.49 -23.95
CA SER A 246 -10.35 10.25 -24.53
C SER A 246 -8.92 10.43 -25.02
N VAL A 247 -8.14 9.35 -24.96
CA VAL A 247 -6.79 9.23 -25.51
C VAL A 247 -6.78 8.23 -26.65
N ARG A 248 -5.77 8.33 -27.51
CA ARG A 248 -5.59 7.41 -28.62
C ARG A 248 -4.76 6.21 -28.18
N TYR A 249 -5.32 5.03 -28.37
CA TYR A 249 -4.63 3.76 -28.24
C TYR A 249 -4.24 3.23 -29.61
N PHE A 250 -2.96 2.92 -29.80
CA PHE A 250 -2.38 2.47 -31.07
C PHE A 250 -2.01 0.99 -31.01
N PHE A 251 -2.11 0.29 -32.15
CA PHE A 251 -1.64 -1.09 -32.28
C PHE A 251 -0.96 -1.35 -33.63
N SER A 252 -0.01 -2.30 -33.62
CA SER A 252 0.56 -2.95 -34.80
C SER A 252 0.42 -4.45 -34.64
N ALA A 253 -0.25 -5.11 -35.57
CA ALA A 253 -0.60 -6.52 -35.54
C ALA A 253 0.04 -7.25 -36.73
N GLU A 254 0.79 -8.31 -36.49
CA GLU A 254 1.43 -9.14 -37.52
C GLU A 254 1.10 -10.63 -37.34
N PHE A 255 0.61 -11.24 -38.42
CA PHE A 255 0.36 -12.68 -38.51
C PHE A 255 1.65 -13.45 -38.88
N ASP A 256 1.79 -14.67 -38.35
CA ASP A 256 2.92 -15.56 -38.64
C ASP A 256 3.06 -15.94 -40.13
N ARG A 257 1.96 -15.84 -40.88
CA ARG A 257 1.87 -16.23 -42.29
C ARG A 257 0.94 -15.30 -43.10
N PRO A 258 1.12 -15.22 -44.43
CA PRO A 258 0.26 -14.41 -45.29
C PRO A 258 -1.21 -14.83 -45.23
N ALA A 259 -2.10 -13.84 -45.18
CA ALA A 259 -3.53 -14.02 -45.35
C ALA A 259 -3.86 -14.48 -46.80
N ALA A 260 -4.76 -15.44 -46.94
CA ALA A 260 -5.28 -15.85 -48.24
C ALA A 260 -6.23 -14.78 -48.85
N MET A 261 -6.89 -14.01 -47.98
CA MET A 261 -7.63 -12.79 -48.31
C MET A 261 -7.70 -11.92 -47.05
N HIS A 262 -7.49 -10.62 -47.19
CA HIS A 262 -7.65 -9.62 -46.13
C HIS A 262 -8.60 -8.50 -46.58
N GLY A 263 -9.14 -7.73 -45.64
CA GLY A 263 -10.02 -6.60 -45.92
C GLY A 263 -10.35 -5.77 -44.68
N THR A 264 -11.22 -4.77 -44.85
CA THR A 264 -11.70 -3.88 -43.79
C THR A 264 -13.22 -3.73 -43.83
N TRP A 265 -13.81 -3.27 -42.74
CA TRP A 265 -15.18 -2.76 -42.70
C TRP A 265 -15.23 -1.35 -42.10
N GLY A 266 -16.26 -0.60 -42.46
CA GLY A 266 -16.50 0.75 -41.96
C GLY A 266 -17.50 0.81 -40.82
N THR A 267 -18.04 2.00 -40.58
CA THR A 267 -18.95 2.30 -39.48
C THR A 267 -20.27 1.52 -39.49
N ASP A 268 -20.65 0.93 -40.63
CA ASP A 268 -21.86 0.13 -40.82
C ASP A 268 -21.66 -1.38 -40.63
N GLY A 269 -20.44 -1.84 -40.32
CA GLY A 269 -20.12 -3.27 -40.16
C GLY A 269 -19.99 -4.06 -41.48
N SER A 270 -20.09 -3.40 -42.65
CA SER A 270 -20.04 -4.08 -43.94
C SER A 270 -18.60 -4.44 -44.35
N PHE A 271 -18.25 -5.73 -44.35
CA PHE A 271 -16.94 -6.20 -44.80
C PHE A 271 -16.70 -5.99 -46.31
N VAL A 272 -15.54 -5.42 -46.65
CA VAL A 272 -15.06 -5.18 -48.01
C VAL A 272 -13.77 -5.98 -48.24
N PRO A 273 -13.84 -7.13 -48.95
CA PRO A 273 -12.65 -7.91 -49.32
C PRO A 273 -11.65 -7.09 -50.15
N ALA A 274 -10.35 -7.30 -49.90
CA ALA A 274 -9.24 -6.58 -50.53
C ALA A 274 -9.26 -5.05 -50.35
N SER A 275 -9.98 -4.55 -49.33
CA SER A 275 -9.86 -3.16 -48.89
C SER A 275 -8.63 -2.99 -48.00
N GLU A 276 -7.78 -2.02 -48.31
CA GLU A 276 -6.53 -1.76 -47.57
C GLU A 276 -6.76 -0.93 -46.30
N ALA A 277 -7.79 -0.08 -46.23
CA ALA A 277 -8.03 0.80 -45.07
C ALA A 277 -9.53 0.96 -44.74
N SER A 278 -9.85 1.29 -43.50
CA SER A 278 -11.20 1.75 -43.11
C SER A 278 -11.36 3.25 -43.35
N ALA A 279 -12.56 3.78 -43.08
CA ALA A 279 -12.70 5.20 -42.82
C ALA A 279 -12.08 5.58 -41.46
N VAL A 280 -11.83 6.88 -41.25
CA VAL A 280 -11.58 7.48 -39.93
C VAL A 280 -12.89 8.12 -39.48
N ASP A 281 -13.65 7.42 -38.65
CA ASP A 281 -14.98 7.85 -38.19
C ASP A 281 -15.40 7.05 -36.95
N VAL A 282 -16.48 7.45 -36.27
CA VAL A 282 -17.07 6.72 -35.13
C VAL A 282 -18.01 5.64 -35.65
N GLY A 283 -17.84 4.40 -35.19
CA GLY A 283 -18.68 3.25 -35.55
C GLY A 283 -17.89 1.95 -35.53
N LEU A 284 -18.46 0.90 -36.11
CA LEU A 284 -17.97 -0.48 -35.95
C LEU A 284 -16.57 -0.81 -36.52
N ASN A 285 -15.79 0.14 -37.05
CA ASN A 285 -14.63 -0.10 -37.93
C ASN A 285 -13.69 -1.25 -37.49
N GLY A 286 -13.14 -1.97 -38.47
CA GLY A 286 -12.15 -3.02 -38.21
C GLY A 286 -11.61 -3.69 -39.46
N ALA A 287 -10.74 -4.69 -39.25
CA ALA A 287 -10.02 -5.43 -40.28
C ALA A 287 -10.15 -6.94 -40.05
N ALA A 288 -10.05 -7.74 -41.10
CA ALA A 288 -9.98 -9.19 -40.97
C ALA A 288 -9.10 -9.83 -42.03
N ALA A 289 -8.49 -10.95 -41.65
CA ALA A 289 -7.80 -11.88 -42.53
C ALA A 289 -8.51 -13.24 -42.53
N THR A 290 -8.35 -13.98 -43.62
CA THR A 290 -8.77 -15.37 -43.77
C THR A 290 -7.61 -16.24 -44.23
N PHE A 291 -7.55 -17.48 -43.77
CA PHE A 291 -6.42 -18.39 -43.94
C PHE A 291 -6.90 -19.77 -44.41
N ASP A 292 -6.14 -20.41 -45.29
CA ASP A 292 -6.37 -21.82 -45.64
C ASP A 292 -5.87 -22.73 -44.51
N THR A 293 -6.75 -22.94 -43.52
CA THR A 293 -6.51 -23.79 -42.36
C THR A 293 -6.88 -25.25 -42.60
N THR A 294 -7.13 -25.67 -43.86
CA THR A 294 -7.56 -27.04 -44.16
C THR A 294 -6.48 -28.09 -43.89
N THR A 295 -5.21 -27.68 -43.86
CA THR A 295 -4.05 -28.54 -43.63
C THR A 295 -3.10 -27.99 -42.58
N ASP A 296 -2.77 -26.69 -42.65
CA ASP A 296 -2.00 -25.97 -41.64
C ASP A 296 -2.93 -25.18 -40.72
N ARG A 297 -3.36 -25.84 -39.63
CA ARG A 297 -4.52 -25.45 -38.82
C ARG A 297 -4.27 -24.31 -37.85
N THR A 298 -3.02 -23.90 -37.63
CA THR A 298 -2.66 -22.95 -36.57
C THR A 298 -2.32 -21.58 -37.16
N VAL A 299 -2.94 -20.52 -36.68
CA VAL A 299 -2.57 -19.11 -36.96
C VAL A 299 -2.03 -18.51 -35.67
N GLU A 300 -0.91 -17.79 -35.74
CA GLU A 300 -0.48 -16.91 -34.65
C GLU A 300 -0.60 -15.44 -35.04
N LEU A 301 -0.86 -14.59 -34.03
CA LEU A 301 -0.99 -13.16 -34.19
C LEU A 301 -0.28 -12.43 -33.04
N SER A 302 0.69 -11.59 -33.41
CA SER A 302 1.45 -10.73 -32.50
C SER A 302 0.91 -9.30 -32.56
N VAL A 303 0.48 -8.74 -31.43
CA VAL A 303 -0.13 -7.40 -31.33
C VAL A 303 0.64 -6.54 -30.35
N GLY A 304 1.51 -5.67 -30.86
CA GLY A 304 2.18 -4.65 -30.04
C GLY A 304 1.33 -3.39 -29.95
N VAL A 305 1.37 -2.72 -28.81
CA VAL A 305 0.47 -1.62 -28.46
C VAL A 305 1.24 -0.41 -27.97
N SER A 306 0.65 0.79 -28.04
CA SER A 306 1.27 2.04 -27.54
C SER A 306 0.21 3.11 -27.25
N PHE A 307 0.49 3.98 -26.28
CA PHE A 307 -0.27 5.21 -26.02
C PHE A 307 0.30 6.44 -26.76
N VAL A 308 1.41 6.27 -27.49
CA VAL A 308 2.16 7.35 -28.14
C VAL A 308 1.85 7.44 -29.64
N ASP A 309 2.22 6.42 -30.41
CA ASP A 309 1.99 6.34 -31.86
C ASP A 309 2.14 4.93 -32.45
N LEU A 310 1.87 4.80 -33.75
CA LEU A 310 2.03 3.55 -34.51
C LEU A 310 3.49 3.07 -34.58
N ASP A 311 4.45 4.00 -34.59
CA ASP A 311 5.88 3.64 -34.62
C ASP A 311 6.32 3.04 -33.27
N GLY A 312 5.74 3.51 -32.17
CA GLY A 312 5.85 2.95 -30.83
C GLY A 312 5.21 1.56 -30.73
N ALA A 313 3.96 1.41 -31.16
CA ALA A 313 3.27 0.11 -31.17
C ALA A 313 4.03 -0.94 -32.00
N ARG A 314 4.58 -0.56 -33.16
CA ARG A 314 5.43 -1.43 -34.00
C ARG A 314 6.79 -1.69 -33.36
N GLY A 315 7.40 -0.68 -32.75
CA GLY A 315 8.68 -0.78 -32.04
C GLY A 315 8.61 -1.75 -30.87
N ASN A 316 7.57 -1.63 -30.04
CA ASN A 316 7.26 -2.52 -28.93
C ASN A 316 7.12 -3.98 -29.42
N ARG A 317 6.31 -4.20 -30.48
CA ARG A 317 6.15 -5.53 -31.09
C ARG A 317 7.48 -6.13 -31.51
N VAL A 318 8.25 -5.41 -32.32
CA VAL A 318 9.52 -5.92 -32.86
C VAL A 318 10.54 -6.15 -31.75
N ALA A 319 10.64 -5.25 -30.77
CA ALA A 319 11.65 -5.35 -29.71
C ALA A 319 11.39 -6.51 -28.73
N GLU A 320 10.13 -6.78 -28.37
CA GLU A 320 9.79 -7.83 -27.41
C GLU A 320 9.58 -9.21 -28.07
N THR A 321 9.30 -9.28 -29.38
CA THR A 321 9.02 -10.57 -30.07
C THR A 321 9.89 -10.88 -31.30
N THR A 322 11.07 -10.26 -31.43
CA THR A 322 12.06 -10.60 -32.48
C THR A 322 13.43 -10.91 -31.90
N VAL A 323 14.03 -12.05 -32.30
CA VAL A 323 15.42 -12.42 -31.97
C VAL A 323 16.17 -12.76 -33.26
N ASP A 324 17.40 -12.26 -33.41
CA ASP A 324 18.26 -12.41 -34.61
C ASP A 324 17.59 -12.02 -35.96
N GLY A 325 16.50 -11.24 -35.90
CA GLY A 325 15.71 -10.82 -37.06
C GLY A 325 14.56 -11.76 -37.44
N GLU A 326 14.27 -12.79 -36.64
CA GLU A 326 13.14 -13.69 -36.79
C GLU A 326 12.11 -13.49 -35.66
N ARG A 327 10.81 -13.54 -36.00
CA ARG A 327 9.72 -13.46 -35.01
C ARG A 327 9.75 -14.69 -34.09
N LEU A 328 9.62 -14.46 -32.79
CA LEU A 328 9.40 -15.49 -31.78
C LEU A 328 8.01 -16.12 -31.95
N GLY A 329 7.93 -17.44 -31.89
CA GLY A 329 6.65 -18.16 -31.85
C GLY A 329 6.00 -18.08 -30.47
N PHE A 330 4.69 -18.32 -30.41
CA PHE A 330 3.86 -18.22 -29.19
C PHE A 330 4.49 -18.89 -27.95
N ASP A 331 4.99 -20.13 -28.09
CA ASP A 331 5.54 -20.89 -26.96
C ASP A 331 6.82 -20.25 -26.37
N SER A 332 7.58 -19.48 -27.16
CA SER A 332 8.76 -18.76 -26.67
C SER A 332 8.37 -17.56 -25.80
N VAL A 333 7.37 -16.77 -26.24
CA VAL A 333 6.85 -15.64 -25.46
C VAL A 333 6.15 -16.15 -24.19
N ARG A 334 5.37 -17.24 -24.30
CA ARG A 334 4.75 -17.91 -23.14
C ARG A 334 5.80 -18.35 -22.12
N ALA A 335 6.89 -18.97 -22.56
CA ALA A 335 7.96 -19.42 -21.68
C ALA A 335 8.68 -18.25 -20.99
N SER A 336 8.94 -17.14 -21.69
CA SER A 336 9.55 -15.95 -21.06
C SER A 336 8.61 -15.27 -20.07
N THR A 337 7.31 -15.24 -20.36
CA THR A 337 6.30 -14.64 -19.47
C THR A 337 6.11 -15.48 -18.20
N ALA A 338 6.05 -16.81 -18.34
CA ALA A 338 6.02 -17.71 -17.19
C ALA A 338 7.29 -17.60 -16.34
N ALA A 339 8.47 -17.46 -16.96
CA ALA A 339 9.72 -17.23 -16.24
C ALA A 339 9.74 -15.88 -15.49
N ALA A 340 9.19 -14.81 -16.08
CA ALA A 340 9.08 -13.51 -15.40
C ALA A 340 8.12 -13.56 -14.19
N TRP A 341 7.05 -14.35 -14.27
CA TRP A 341 6.18 -14.61 -13.12
C TRP A 341 6.82 -15.52 -12.07
N ASP A 342 7.51 -16.58 -12.48
CA ASP A 342 8.25 -17.46 -11.56
C ASP A 342 9.34 -16.69 -10.79
N ASP A 343 10.00 -15.72 -11.43
CA ASP A 343 10.99 -14.82 -10.81
C ASP A 343 10.33 -13.86 -9.80
N ALA A 344 9.31 -13.11 -10.22
CA ALA A 344 8.62 -12.15 -9.35
C ALA A 344 7.92 -12.83 -8.15
N LEU A 345 7.27 -13.97 -8.35
CA LEU A 345 6.65 -14.74 -7.27
C LEU A 345 7.72 -15.47 -6.42
N GLY A 346 8.82 -15.90 -7.04
CA GLY A 346 9.93 -16.62 -6.40
C GLY A 346 10.74 -15.80 -5.41
N ARG A 347 10.57 -14.46 -5.43
CA ARG A 347 11.02 -13.58 -4.35
C ARG A 347 10.47 -13.96 -2.98
N PHE A 348 9.28 -14.58 -2.95
CA PHE A 348 8.59 -15.04 -1.75
C PHE A 348 8.63 -16.57 -1.69
N ASP A 349 9.59 -17.13 -0.96
CA ASP A 349 9.60 -18.56 -0.61
C ASP A 349 8.64 -18.79 0.57
N VAL A 350 7.51 -19.45 0.33
CA VAL A 350 6.42 -19.58 1.32
C VAL A 350 6.08 -21.03 1.61
N THR A 351 5.85 -21.32 2.89
CA THR A 351 5.33 -22.62 3.37
C THR A 351 4.02 -22.42 4.12
N THR A 352 2.97 -23.16 3.76
CA THR A 352 1.63 -23.10 4.35
C THR A 352 1.20 -24.44 4.96
N GLU A 353 0.06 -24.47 5.66
CA GLU A 353 -0.52 -25.70 6.20
C GLU A 353 -1.15 -26.56 5.08
N THR A 354 -1.66 -25.94 3.99
CA THR A 354 -2.30 -26.65 2.87
C THR A 354 -1.93 -26.08 1.49
N ASP A 355 -2.02 -26.94 0.45
CA ASP A 355 -1.85 -26.55 -0.96
C ASP A 355 -2.81 -25.41 -1.38
N GLU A 356 -4.01 -25.36 -0.80
CA GLU A 356 -5.01 -24.34 -1.12
C GLU A 356 -4.59 -22.97 -0.58
N GLN A 357 -4.13 -22.90 0.67
CA GLN A 357 -3.58 -21.67 1.24
C GLN A 357 -2.37 -21.16 0.43
N LEU A 358 -1.54 -22.07 -0.10
CA LEU A 358 -0.40 -21.72 -0.95
C LEU A 358 -0.84 -21.09 -2.27
N ARG A 359 -1.83 -21.68 -2.94
CA ARG A 359 -2.39 -21.12 -4.19
C ARG A 359 -3.11 -19.80 -3.97
N VAL A 360 -3.85 -19.64 -2.86
CA VAL A 360 -4.45 -18.34 -2.50
C VAL A 360 -3.34 -17.30 -2.28
N PHE A 361 -2.31 -17.60 -1.50
CA PHE A 361 -1.21 -16.67 -1.25
C PHE A 361 -0.55 -16.19 -2.57
N TYR A 362 -0.13 -17.11 -3.44
CA TYR A 362 0.48 -16.73 -4.73
C TYR A 362 -0.51 -16.06 -5.69
N THR A 363 -1.81 -16.35 -5.61
CA THR A 363 -2.82 -15.67 -6.41
C THR A 363 -3.05 -14.23 -5.96
N GLN A 364 -3.10 -13.97 -4.65
CA GLN A 364 -3.14 -12.59 -4.15
C GLN A 364 -1.81 -11.86 -4.44
N LEU A 365 -0.65 -12.51 -4.26
CA LEU A 365 0.64 -11.91 -4.65
C LEU A 365 0.65 -11.52 -6.14
N TYR A 366 0.27 -12.43 -7.05
CA TYR A 366 0.09 -12.14 -8.47
C TYR A 366 -0.78 -10.89 -8.71
N LYS A 367 -1.95 -10.81 -8.07
CA LYS A 367 -2.88 -9.68 -8.20
C LYS A 367 -2.30 -8.34 -7.70
N SER A 368 -1.50 -8.36 -6.63
CA SER A 368 -0.78 -7.17 -6.11
C SER A 368 0.32 -6.63 -7.03
N LEU A 369 0.75 -7.43 -8.03
CA LEU A 369 1.79 -7.12 -9.01
C LEU A 369 1.22 -6.88 -10.43
N LEU A 370 -0.09 -6.61 -10.54
CA LEU A 370 -0.76 -6.28 -11.82
C LEU A 370 -0.84 -4.79 -12.13
N SER A 371 -0.69 -3.94 -11.12
CA SER A 371 -0.85 -2.48 -11.23
C SER A 371 0.09 -1.76 -10.23
N PRO A 372 0.49 -0.50 -10.49
CA PRO A 372 0.24 0.30 -11.70
C PRO A 372 0.84 -0.33 -12.96
N THR A 373 0.36 -0.01 -14.15
CA THR A 373 0.88 -0.64 -15.39
C THR A 373 1.98 0.18 -16.04
N THR A 374 2.86 -0.51 -16.77
CA THR A 374 3.87 0.14 -17.63
C THR A 374 3.17 1.07 -18.64
N GLY A 375 3.57 2.33 -18.67
CA GLY A 375 3.01 3.39 -19.52
C GLY A 375 3.97 3.93 -20.60
N SER A 376 5.26 3.60 -20.53
CA SER A 376 6.24 3.92 -21.59
C SER A 376 6.39 2.80 -22.61
N ASP A 377 6.61 3.18 -23.86
CA ASP A 377 7.12 2.33 -24.94
C ASP A 377 8.56 1.86 -24.65
N VAL A 378 9.04 0.88 -25.41
CA VAL A 378 10.38 0.27 -25.25
C VAL A 378 11.53 1.25 -25.52
N ASP A 379 11.27 2.36 -26.22
CA ASP A 379 12.20 3.47 -26.43
C ASP A 379 12.10 4.58 -25.37
N GLY A 380 11.32 4.35 -24.31
CA GLY A 380 11.08 5.27 -23.20
C GLY A 380 10.02 6.33 -23.47
N ARG A 381 9.44 6.42 -24.68
CA ARG A 381 8.40 7.42 -24.97
C ARG A 381 7.11 7.11 -24.22
N TYR A 382 6.43 8.13 -23.68
CA TYR A 382 5.11 7.98 -23.06
C TYR A 382 4.21 9.19 -23.35
N LEU A 383 2.89 9.02 -23.13
CA LEU A 383 1.91 10.10 -23.19
C LEU A 383 1.75 10.69 -21.78
N GLY A 384 2.13 11.96 -21.61
CA GLY A 384 2.01 12.68 -20.34
C GLY A 384 0.62 13.25 -20.10
N MET A 385 0.37 13.74 -18.87
CA MET A 385 -0.93 14.32 -18.49
C MET A 385 -1.26 15.66 -19.17
N ASP A 386 -0.30 16.27 -19.87
CA ASP A 386 -0.51 17.40 -20.80
C ASP A 386 -0.96 16.94 -22.21
N LEU A 387 -1.20 15.64 -22.38
CA LEU A 387 -1.48 14.96 -23.65
C LEU A 387 -0.38 15.16 -24.70
N GLN A 388 0.86 15.44 -24.26
CA GLN A 388 2.05 15.49 -25.12
C GLN A 388 2.91 14.23 -24.95
N GLN A 389 3.76 13.98 -25.93
CA GLN A 389 4.75 12.91 -25.85
C GLN A 389 5.97 13.38 -25.03
N HIS A 390 6.33 12.60 -24.02
CA HIS A 390 7.55 12.76 -23.22
C HIS A 390 8.45 11.52 -23.36
N VAL A 391 9.59 11.50 -22.65
CA VAL A 391 10.55 10.40 -22.65
C VAL A 391 11.03 10.13 -21.23
N ALA A 392 11.01 8.86 -20.82
CA ALA A 392 11.63 8.35 -19.59
C ALA A 392 13.03 7.82 -19.95
N GLU A 393 14.08 8.59 -19.60
CA GLU A 393 15.47 8.25 -19.92
C GLU A 393 16.10 7.44 -18.79
N GLY A 394 16.20 6.11 -18.96
CA GLY A 394 16.88 5.22 -18.01
C GLY A 394 16.03 4.72 -16.84
N TRP A 395 14.71 4.89 -16.91
CA TRP A 395 13.71 4.51 -15.92
C TRP A 395 12.37 4.18 -16.61
N THR A 396 11.43 3.55 -15.92
CA THR A 396 10.13 3.12 -16.49
C THR A 396 8.99 4.05 -16.06
N TYR A 397 8.29 4.65 -17.02
CA TYR A 397 7.06 5.38 -16.70
C TYR A 397 5.93 4.39 -16.41
N TYR A 398 5.29 4.55 -15.25
CA TYR A 398 4.12 3.83 -14.80
C TYR A 398 2.87 4.69 -14.87
N GLN A 399 1.70 4.06 -14.95
CA GLN A 399 0.41 4.72 -15.07
C GLN A 399 -0.73 3.90 -14.45
N ARG A 400 -1.94 4.48 -14.44
CA ARG A 400 -3.14 3.96 -13.79
C ARG A 400 -3.03 3.95 -12.26
N PHE A 401 -3.14 5.14 -11.68
CA PHE A 401 -3.03 5.34 -10.24
C PHE A 401 -4.42 5.38 -9.60
N SER A 402 -4.82 4.30 -8.92
CA SER A 402 -6.09 4.18 -8.17
C SER A 402 -5.84 4.58 -6.70
N LEU A 403 -5.38 5.81 -6.48
CA LEU A 403 -4.69 6.15 -5.23
C LEU A 403 -5.59 6.08 -4.01
N TRP A 404 -6.89 6.35 -4.17
CA TRP A 404 -7.85 6.26 -3.07
C TRP A 404 -7.96 4.84 -2.51
N ASP A 405 -7.55 3.82 -3.23
CA ASP A 405 -7.51 2.45 -2.73
C ASP A 405 -6.10 2.13 -2.26
N THR A 406 -5.14 2.32 -3.16
CA THR A 406 -3.81 1.70 -3.07
C THR A 406 -2.93 2.23 -1.94
N TYR A 407 -3.14 3.46 -1.45
CA TYR A 407 -2.30 4.03 -0.38
C TYR A 407 -2.33 3.23 0.93
N ARG A 408 -3.38 2.44 1.16
CA ARG A 408 -3.60 1.72 2.42
C ARG A 408 -2.64 0.56 2.64
N THR A 409 -2.23 -0.12 1.57
CA THR A 409 -1.52 -1.41 1.66
C THR A 409 -0.50 -1.60 0.56
N GLN A 410 -0.86 -1.24 -0.68
CA GLN A 410 0.00 -1.43 -1.84
C GLN A 410 1.19 -0.45 -1.81
N ALA A 411 1.06 0.73 -1.20
CA ALA A 411 2.16 1.68 -1.01
C ALA A 411 3.33 1.05 -0.25
N THR A 412 3.04 0.53 0.95
CA THR A 412 4.02 -0.12 1.83
C THR A 412 4.50 -1.44 1.23
N LEU A 413 3.63 -2.24 0.58
CA LEU A 413 4.04 -3.48 -0.09
C LEU A 413 5.06 -3.19 -1.21
N HIS A 414 4.77 -2.22 -2.08
CA HIS A 414 5.70 -1.85 -3.15
C HIS A 414 6.98 -1.23 -2.58
N ALA A 415 6.90 -0.34 -1.61
CA ALA A 415 8.10 0.33 -1.07
C ALA A 415 9.05 -0.60 -0.27
N LEU A 416 8.52 -1.69 0.32
CA LEU A 416 9.33 -2.69 1.01
C LEU A 416 9.82 -3.83 0.11
N PHE A 417 8.97 -4.34 -0.79
CA PHE A 417 9.26 -5.59 -1.52
C PHE A 417 9.41 -5.41 -3.02
N GLU A 418 9.24 -4.21 -3.55
CA GLU A 418 9.40 -3.84 -4.97
C GLU A 418 10.03 -2.42 -5.06
N HIS A 419 11.06 -2.17 -4.25
CA HIS A 419 11.64 -0.85 -3.96
C HIS A 419 12.10 -0.10 -5.22
N ASP A 420 12.88 -0.75 -6.09
CA ASP A 420 13.34 -0.20 -7.38
C ASP A 420 12.15 0.25 -8.26
N ARG A 421 11.04 -0.50 -8.19
CA ARG A 421 9.80 -0.20 -8.93
C ARG A 421 8.98 0.89 -8.26
N ALA A 422 9.00 0.98 -6.93
CA ALA A 422 8.38 2.07 -6.19
C ALA A 422 9.04 3.41 -6.53
N GLU A 423 10.37 3.48 -6.68
CA GLU A 423 11.06 4.68 -7.18
C GLU A 423 10.52 5.15 -8.54
N ASP A 424 10.39 4.22 -9.50
CA ASP A 424 9.86 4.50 -10.84
C ASP A 424 8.39 4.96 -10.80
N VAL A 425 7.58 4.39 -9.91
CA VAL A 425 6.18 4.80 -9.67
C VAL A 425 6.11 6.21 -9.06
N VAL A 426 6.94 6.52 -8.06
CA VAL A 426 7.06 7.86 -7.47
C VAL A 426 7.52 8.89 -8.51
N ARG A 427 8.53 8.55 -9.31
CA ARG A 427 9.02 9.38 -10.41
C ARG A 427 7.93 9.62 -11.45
N SER A 428 7.08 8.63 -11.72
CA SER A 428 5.91 8.78 -12.60
C SER A 428 4.86 9.76 -12.04
N MET A 429 4.61 9.76 -10.72
CA MET A 429 3.72 10.75 -10.08
C MET A 429 4.32 12.17 -10.06
N HIS A 430 5.64 12.30 -9.92
CA HIS A 430 6.35 13.57 -10.09
C HIS A 430 6.21 14.12 -11.52
N ARG A 431 6.34 13.25 -12.53
CA ARG A 431 6.07 13.62 -13.94
C ARG A 431 4.62 14.05 -14.17
N ALA A 432 3.66 13.28 -13.66
CA ALA A 432 2.24 13.64 -13.68
C ALA A 432 1.98 15.04 -13.07
N ARG A 433 2.64 15.37 -11.95
CA ARG A 433 2.57 16.70 -11.31
C ARG A 433 3.14 17.83 -12.17
N ILE A 434 4.26 17.61 -12.84
CA ILE A 434 4.90 18.61 -13.72
C ILE A 434 4.07 18.84 -14.99
N GLU A 435 3.59 17.77 -15.61
CA GLU A 435 2.93 17.80 -16.91
C GLU A 435 1.45 18.17 -16.79
N GLY A 436 0.70 17.47 -15.92
CA GLY A 436 -0.71 17.75 -15.65
C GLY A 436 -0.93 19.03 -14.82
N GLY A 437 0.12 19.56 -14.19
CA GLY A 437 0.08 20.81 -13.43
C GLY A 437 -0.43 20.69 -11.99
N TRP A 438 -0.80 19.48 -11.54
CA TRP A 438 -1.12 19.15 -10.15
C TRP A 438 -0.95 17.65 -9.89
N LEU A 439 -0.88 17.22 -8.62
CA LEU A 439 -0.76 15.79 -8.29
C LEU A 439 -2.05 15.03 -8.70
N PRO A 440 -1.94 13.76 -9.14
CA PRO A 440 -3.09 12.96 -9.55
C PRO A 440 -3.96 12.54 -8.36
N ARG A 441 -5.22 12.17 -8.62
CA ARG A 441 -6.09 11.47 -7.66
C ARG A 441 -6.45 10.08 -8.15
N TRP A 442 -7.08 10.00 -9.32
CA TRP A 442 -7.42 8.75 -9.98
C TRP A 442 -7.16 8.90 -11.48
N SER A 443 -6.08 8.31 -11.99
CA SER A 443 -5.70 8.47 -13.40
C SER A 443 -5.98 7.24 -14.25
N LEU A 444 -6.62 7.43 -15.40
CA LEU A 444 -6.70 6.42 -16.48
C LEU A 444 -5.61 6.73 -17.50
N GLY A 445 -4.38 6.31 -17.22
CA GLY A 445 -3.23 6.68 -18.05
C GLY A 445 -2.92 8.17 -17.94
N ALA A 446 -2.90 8.86 -19.08
CA ALA A 446 -2.74 10.31 -19.16
C ALA A 446 -3.99 11.13 -18.74
N LEU A 447 -5.15 10.48 -18.52
CA LEU A 447 -6.39 11.15 -18.16
C LEU A 447 -6.60 11.16 -16.65
N GLU A 448 -6.62 12.33 -16.01
CA GLU A 448 -7.13 12.47 -14.65
C GLU A 448 -8.67 12.39 -14.65
N THR A 449 -9.22 11.60 -13.73
CA THR A 449 -10.65 11.28 -13.67
C THR A 449 -11.31 11.85 -12.42
N ASN A 450 -10.53 12.23 -11.41
CA ASN A 450 -10.98 12.75 -10.11
C ASN A 450 -11.97 11.83 -9.38
N ILE A 451 -11.96 10.53 -9.68
CA ILE A 451 -12.78 9.54 -8.99
C ILE A 451 -12.30 9.38 -7.53
N MET A 452 -13.26 9.04 -6.68
CA MET A 452 -13.18 9.06 -5.22
C MET A 452 -12.98 10.46 -4.61
N ALA A 453 -13.08 10.53 -3.28
CA ALA A 453 -13.01 11.77 -2.51
C ALA A 453 -11.68 11.85 -1.73
N GLY A 454 -11.44 12.98 -1.06
CA GLY A 454 -10.24 13.16 -0.24
C GLY A 454 -8.96 13.45 -1.02
N ASP A 455 -7.82 13.20 -0.38
CA ASP A 455 -6.49 13.53 -0.88
C ASP A 455 -5.55 12.31 -0.76
N PRO A 456 -5.73 11.29 -1.63
CA PRO A 456 -5.07 9.99 -1.45
C PRO A 456 -3.63 9.91 -1.97
N VAL A 457 -3.22 10.85 -2.82
CA VAL A 457 -1.83 10.96 -3.28
C VAL A 457 -0.87 11.39 -2.17
N SER A 458 -1.37 12.16 -1.21
CA SER A 458 -0.59 12.63 -0.07
C SER A 458 -0.12 11.50 0.86
N PRO A 459 -0.98 10.60 1.39
CA PRO A 459 -0.53 9.45 2.18
C PRO A 459 0.31 8.46 1.34
N TRP A 460 -0.01 8.26 0.04
CA TRP A 460 0.84 7.43 -0.83
C TRP A 460 2.27 7.96 -0.92
N LEU A 461 2.45 9.24 -1.24
CA LEU A 461 3.79 9.83 -1.34
C LEU A 461 4.47 9.99 0.03
N ALA A 462 3.73 10.31 1.09
CA ALA A 462 4.28 10.40 2.45
C ALA A 462 4.85 9.05 2.92
N GLU A 463 4.18 7.92 2.61
CA GLU A 463 4.72 6.58 2.88
C GLU A 463 6.01 6.32 2.10
N ASN A 464 6.08 6.72 0.83
CA ASN A 464 7.30 6.58 0.02
C ASN A 464 8.45 7.48 0.54
N PHE A 465 8.16 8.70 1.04
CA PHE A 465 9.14 9.52 1.75
C PHE A 465 9.63 8.86 3.05
N ALA A 466 8.73 8.23 3.80
CA ALA A 466 9.04 7.56 5.06
C ALA A 466 9.89 6.30 4.88
N LEU A 467 9.73 5.60 3.75
CA LEU A 467 10.42 4.34 3.42
C LEU A 467 11.58 4.53 2.41
N GLY A 468 11.93 5.76 2.06
CA GLY A 468 13.13 6.08 1.27
C GLY A 468 13.04 5.87 -0.24
N THR A 469 11.86 5.56 -0.79
CA THR A 469 11.64 5.32 -2.24
C THR A 469 11.41 6.60 -3.05
N VAL A 470 11.78 7.77 -2.52
CA VAL A 470 11.74 9.04 -3.26
C VAL A 470 13.15 9.42 -3.69
N PRO A 471 13.47 9.36 -5.00
CA PRO A 471 14.84 9.62 -5.48
C PRO A 471 15.38 11.01 -5.13
N ASP A 472 16.65 11.06 -4.70
CA ASP A 472 17.40 12.27 -4.31
C ASP A 472 17.25 13.45 -5.29
N ASP A 473 17.18 13.19 -6.60
CA ASP A 473 17.13 14.23 -7.63
C ASP A 473 15.77 14.95 -7.73
N ILE A 474 14.71 14.35 -7.20
CA ILE A 474 13.35 14.92 -7.17
C ILE A 474 12.82 15.17 -5.74
N HIS A 475 13.48 14.64 -4.71
CA HIS A 475 13.05 14.65 -3.31
C HIS A 475 12.51 16.01 -2.82
N ASP A 476 13.34 17.06 -2.85
CA ASP A 476 12.95 18.39 -2.34
C ASP A 476 11.85 19.06 -3.18
N GLU A 477 11.81 18.81 -4.49
CA GLU A 477 10.78 19.37 -5.37
C GLU A 477 9.43 18.68 -5.14
N LEU A 478 9.44 17.35 -5.03
CA LEU A 478 8.25 16.55 -4.75
C LEU A 478 7.69 16.83 -3.36
N TRP A 479 8.55 17.06 -2.35
CA TRP A 479 8.13 17.51 -1.03
C TRP A 479 7.42 18.88 -1.08
N GLY A 480 7.94 19.79 -1.91
CA GLY A 480 7.28 21.06 -2.22
C GLY A 480 5.90 20.88 -2.85
N PHE A 481 5.75 19.96 -3.82
CA PHE A 481 4.46 19.67 -4.45
C PHE A 481 3.46 18.98 -3.51
N LEU A 482 3.93 18.07 -2.66
CA LEU A 482 3.13 17.38 -1.64
C LEU A 482 2.55 18.36 -0.63
N THR A 483 3.39 19.26 -0.09
CA THR A 483 2.96 20.29 0.86
C THR A 483 2.09 21.37 0.21
N GLU A 484 2.32 21.73 -1.05
CA GLU A 484 1.45 22.61 -1.86
C GLU A 484 0.05 21.99 -2.03
N ASN A 485 -0.02 20.71 -2.44
CA ASN A 485 -1.27 19.96 -2.63
C ASN A 485 -2.13 19.94 -1.36
N ALA A 486 -1.49 19.76 -0.20
CA ALA A 486 -2.20 19.72 1.08
C ALA A 486 -2.66 21.09 1.61
N THR A 487 -2.07 22.19 1.14
CA THR A 487 -2.28 23.55 1.71
C THR A 487 -2.92 24.55 0.76
N THR A 488 -3.08 24.21 -0.52
CA THR A 488 -3.66 25.09 -1.53
C THR A 488 -4.57 24.32 -2.51
N ALA A 489 -5.46 25.04 -3.19
CA ALA A 489 -6.32 24.46 -4.23
C ALA A 489 -5.66 24.59 -5.61
N PRO A 490 -5.91 23.65 -6.55
CA PRO A 490 -5.31 23.70 -7.88
C PRO A 490 -5.65 24.98 -8.66
N PRO A 491 -4.76 25.43 -9.56
CA PRO A 491 -5.06 26.50 -10.50
C PRO A 491 -6.22 26.17 -11.43
N ALA A 492 -7.06 27.17 -11.73
CA ALA A 492 -8.17 26.99 -12.67
C ALA A 492 -7.69 26.57 -14.08
N GLY A 493 -8.25 25.47 -14.60
CA GLY A 493 -7.91 24.91 -15.90
C GLY A 493 -6.95 23.71 -15.85
N VAL A 494 -6.51 23.29 -14.66
CA VAL A 494 -5.90 21.97 -14.42
C VAL A 494 -7.00 20.90 -14.34
N ALA A 495 -6.69 19.67 -14.76
CA ALA A 495 -7.62 18.54 -14.76
C ALA A 495 -7.85 17.94 -13.35
N SER A 496 -6.80 17.81 -12.54
CA SER A 496 -6.90 17.38 -11.14
C SER A 496 -7.53 18.44 -10.26
N VAL A 497 -8.49 18.04 -9.42
CA VAL A 497 -9.20 18.91 -8.47
C VAL A 497 -8.51 19.00 -7.11
N GLY A 498 -7.47 18.20 -6.85
CA GLY A 498 -6.63 18.27 -5.64
C GLY A 498 -7.45 18.35 -4.34
N ARG A 499 -7.07 19.29 -3.47
CA ARG A 499 -7.92 19.75 -2.34
C ARG A 499 -8.66 21.03 -2.71
N GLN A 500 -9.75 20.93 -3.46
CA GLN A 500 -10.46 22.13 -3.94
C GLN A 500 -11.07 23.00 -2.83
N SER A 501 -11.35 22.43 -1.66
CA SER A 501 -11.82 23.15 -0.46
C SER A 501 -10.70 23.62 0.47
N ALA A 502 -9.41 23.51 0.10
CA ALA A 502 -8.27 23.79 0.98
C ALA A 502 -8.39 25.08 1.80
N GLU A 503 -8.79 26.21 1.19
CA GLU A 503 -9.00 27.49 1.92
C GLU A 503 -10.07 27.36 3.01
N PHE A 504 -11.18 26.66 2.75
CA PHE A 504 -12.25 26.45 3.72
C PHE A 504 -11.82 25.45 4.80
N TYR A 505 -11.20 24.33 4.43
CA TYR A 505 -10.72 23.31 5.36
C TYR A 505 -9.67 23.88 6.33
N LEU A 506 -8.71 24.65 5.84
CA LEU A 506 -7.71 25.33 6.68
C LEU A 506 -8.31 26.36 7.64
N ALA A 507 -9.45 26.97 7.29
CA ALA A 507 -10.13 27.97 8.11
C ALA A 507 -11.14 27.37 9.12
N ASN A 508 -11.72 26.19 8.83
CA ASN A 508 -12.86 25.63 9.58
C ASN A 508 -12.65 24.20 10.09
N GLY A 509 -11.55 23.55 9.74
CA GLY A 509 -11.19 22.18 10.15
C GLY A 509 -12.01 21.05 9.51
N HIS A 510 -12.89 21.36 8.55
CA HIS A 510 -13.69 20.37 7.81
C HIS A 510 -13.92 20.78 6.37
N VAL A 511 -14.18 19.80 5.51
CA VAL A 511 -14.70 19.97 4.15
C VAL A 511 -16.21 20.25 4.23
N PRO A 512 -16.73 21.31 3.60
CA PRO A 512 -18.12 21.68 3.70
C PRO A 512 -19.00 20.76 2.85
N TRP A 513 -20.01 20.16 3.49
CA TRP A 513 -21.02 19.34 2.80
C TRP A 513 -22.16 20.20 2.24
N TYR A 514 -22.54 19.91 0.99
CA TYR A 514 -23.63 20.60 0.29
C TYR A 514 -24.68 19.60 -0.21
N ALA A 515 -25.88 19.64 0.36
CA ALA A 515 -26.98 18.75 0.02
C ALA A 515 -27.41 18.84 -1.46
N GLU A 516 -27.24 20.00 -2.09
CA GLU A 516 -27.52 20.21 -3.51
C GLU A 516 -26.58 19.45 -4.47
N ASN A 517 -25.40 18.99 -4.00
CA ASN A 517 -24.40 18.30 -4.79
C ASN A 517 -24.56 16.76 -4.81
N GLY A 518 -25.67 16.23 -4.28
CA GLY A 518 -25.86 14.79 -4.04
C GLY A 518 -25.90 13.85 -5.26
N GLY A 519 -25.90 14.36 -6.50
CA GLY A 519 -26.12 13.55 -7.72
C GLY A 519 -24.92 13.50 -8.67
N GLY A 520 -24.52 12.30 -9.05
CA GLY A 520 -23.43 12.03 -10.00
C GLY A 520 -22.59 10.81 -9.60
N LEU A 521 -21.55 10.57 -10.38
CA LEU A 521 -20.34 9.83 -9.99
C LEU A 521 -19.16 10.59 -10.61
N GLY A 522 -18.15 10.91 -9.81
CA GLY A 522 -16.92 11.56 -10.24
C GLY A 522 -16.96 13.07 -10.42
N GLY A 523 -15.78 13.61 -10.76
CA GLY A 523 -15.60 15.00 -11.17
C GLY A 523 -15.56 16.02 -10.03
N GLN A 524 -15.82 17.29 -10.37
CA GLN A 524 -15.55 18.47 -9.52
C GLN A 524 -16.40 18.59 -8.24
N PHE A 525 -17.27 17.64 -7.93
CA PHE A 525 -18.18 17.74 -6.77
C PHE A 525 -18.00 16.63 -5.73
N GLU A 526 -17.18 15.60 -5.99
CA GLU A 526 -16.99 14.46 -5.08
C GLU A 526 -16.64 14.88 -3.65
N GLU A 527 -15.67 15.78 -3.51
CA GLU A 527 -15.24 16.32 -2.21
C GLU A 527 -16.36 17.06 -1.46
N TYR A 528 -17.20 17.84 -2.17
CA TYR A 528 -18.31 18.61 -1.57
C TYR A 528 -19.58 17.79 -1.34
N ARG A 529 -19.75 16.71 -2.10
CA ARG A 529 -20.83 15.72 -1.95
C ARG A 529 -20.55 14.80 -0.76
N HIS A 530 -19.28 14.46 -0.55
CA HIS A 530 -18.82 13.54 0.48
C HIS A 530 -17.94 14.24 1.53
N GLY A 531 -18.31 15.47 1.93
CA GLY A 531 -17.52 16.29 2.87
C GLY A 531 -17.24 15.65 4.24
N GLY A 532 -18.05 14.68 4.67
CA GLY A 532 -17.78 13.85 5.84
C GLY A 532 -16.54 12.99 5.63
N SER A 533 -16.56 12.07 4.67
CA SER A 533 -15.38 11.21 4.39
C SER A 533 -14.18 12.02 3.91
N ALA A 534 -14.37 13.05 3.08
CA ALA A 534 -13.29 13.91 2.62
C ALA A 534 -12.54 14.63 3.77
N THR A 535 -13.23 14.98 4.87
CA THR A 535 -12.58 15.54 6.07
C THR A 535 -11.75 14.48 6.81
N MET A 536 -12.23 13.24 6.90
CA MET A 536 -11.49 12.12 7.50
C MET A 536 -10.21 11.82 6.70
N GLU A 537 -10.35 11.73 5.37
CA GLU A 537 -9.26 11.54 4.41
C GLU A 537 -8.23 12.68 4.47
N PHE A 538 -8.66 13.95 4.51
CA PHE A 538 -7.74 15.09 4.65
C PHE A 538 -7.01 15.09 5.99
N ALA A 539 -7.67 14.67 7.08
CA ALA A 539 -7.03 14.53 8.38
C ALA A 539 -5.97 13.42 8.35
N LEU A 540 -6.28 12.24 7.80
CA LEU A 540 -5.31 11.15 7.64
C LEU A 540 -4.15 11.57 6.73
N ALA A 541 -4.42 12.20 5.59
CA ALA A 541 -3.42 12.70 4.66
C ALA A 541 -2.51 13.78 5.27
N ASP A 542 -3.06 14.70 6.06
CA ASP A 542 -2.26 15.67 6.82
C ASP A 542 -1.39 14.98 7.88
N ALA A 543 -1.93 14.01 8.62
CA ALA A 543 -1.16 13.25 9.59
C ALA A 543 -0.01 12.46 8.94
N ALA A 544 -0.23 11.87 7.76
CA ALA A 544 0.78 11.15 7.00
C ALA A 544 1.95 12.08 6.58
N ILE A 545 1.65 13.27 6.05
CA ILE A 545 2.69 14.28 5.75
C ILE A 545 3.43 14.69 7.03
N GLY A 546 2.71 14.85 8.15
CA GLY A 546 3.31 15.18 9.45
C GLY A 546 4.25 14.09 9.97
N ALA A 547 3.89 12.81 9.81
CA ALA A 547 4.69 11.67 10.22
C ALA A 547 5.95 11.53 9.34
N ALA A 548 5.82 11.66 8.02
CA ALA A 548 6.94 11.66 7.09
C ALA A 548 7.88 12.85 7.35
N ALA A 549 7.34 14.03 7.66
CA ALA A 549 8.13 15.19 8.04
C ALA A 549 8.98 14.93 9.29
N GLN A 550 8.48 14.20 10.29
CA GLN A 550 9.29 13.82 11.46
C GLN A 550 10.43 12.86 11.09
N ARG A 551 10.18 11.84 10.26
CA ARG A 551 11.26 10.95 9.76
C ARG A 551 12.33 11.70 8.98
N LEU A 552 11.95 12.70 8.20
CA LEU A 552 12.86 13.56 7.44
C LEU A 552 13.57 14.64 8.29
N GLY A 553 13.39 14.66 9.63
CA GLY A 553 13.98 15.67 10.52
C GLY A 553 13.41 17.08 10.33
N LYS A 554 12.19 17.20 9.79
CA LYS A 554 11.47 18.44 9.48
C LYS A 554 10.43 18.80 10.54
N ASP A 555 10.77 18.73 11.83
CA ASP A 555 9.82 18.89 12.95
C ASP A 555 8.97 20.18 12.89
N ASP A 556 9.56 21.30 12.50
CA ASP A 556 8.86 22.59 12.32
C ASP A 556 7.82 22.54 11.20
N GLU A 557 8.05 21.73 10.16
CA GLU A 557 7.08 21.46 9.09
C GLU A 557 6.01 20.45 9.57
N ALA A 558 6.39 19.45 10.37
CA ALA A 558 5.49 18.39 10.85
C ALA A 558 4.35 18.91 11.75
N ALA A 559 4.66 19.80 12.70
CA ALA A 559 3.72 20.25 13.73
C ALA A 559 2.34 20.74 13.21
N PRO A 560 2.23 21.64 12.22
CA PRO A 560 0.93 22.06 11.68
C PRO A 560 0.17 20.95 10.95
N PHE A 561 0.87 19.97 10.38
CA PHE A 561 0.26 18.82 9.70
C PHE A 561 -0.32 17.83 10.72
N LEU A 562 0.43 17.48 11.77
CA LEU A 562 -0.06 16.65 12.88
C LEU A 562 -1.22 17.31 13.65
N GLU A 563 -1.22 18.64 13.79
CA GLU A 563 -2.37 19.36 14.36
C GLU A 563 -3.63 19.21 13.47
N ARG A 564 -3.51 19.31 12.14
CA ARG A 564 -4.64 19.08 11.24
C ARG A 564 -5.03 17.60 11.14
N GLY A 565 -4.13 16.67 11.47
CA GLY A 565 -4.44 15.25 11.63
C GLY A 565 -5.57 14.95 12.62
N ARG A 566 -5.84 15.90 13.52
CA ARG A 566 -6.90 15.86 14.53
C ARG A 566 -8.25 16.42 14.09
N ASN A 567 -8.36 16.93 12.85
CA ASN A 567 -9.54 17.61 12.31
C ASN A 567 -10.79 16.72 12.20
N TRP A 568 -10.65 15.40 12.21
CA TRP A 568 -11.78 14.46 12.29
C TRP A 568 -12.73 14.78 13.46
N ARG A 569 -12.21 15.35 14.57
CA ARG A 569 -13.02 15.79 15.73
C ARG A 569 -14.06 16.86 15.39
N THR A 570 -13.86 17.65 14.34
CA THR A 570 -14.86 18.65 13.92
C THR A 570 -16.15 18.02 13.40
N LEU A 571 -16.08 16.75 12.94
CA LEU A 571 -17.23 15.97 12.54
C LEU A 571 -17.92 15.24 13.71
N TRP A 572 -17.29 15.20 14.89
CA TRP A 572 -17.83 14.44 16.03
C TRP A 572 -19.07 15.13 16.59
N ASN A 573 -20.24 14.53 16.34
CA ASN A 573 -21.53 14.98 16.84
C ASN A 573 -21.93 14.15 18.07
N PRO A 574 -21.76 14.65 19.30
CA PRO A 574 -22.00 13.89 20.53
C PRO A 574 -23.48 13.64 20.82
N ASP A 575 -24.39 14.35 20.15
CA ASP A 575 -25.84 14.33 20.43
C ASP A 575 -26.59 13.19 19.71
N VAL A 576 -25.89 12.35 18.95
CA VAL A 576 -26.48 11.19 18.24
C VAL A 576 -26.53 9.97 19.16
N GLU A 577 -27.72 9.45 19.41
CA GLU A 577 -27.97 8.17 20.09
C GLU A 577 -27.92 7.02 19.08
N LEU A 578 -27.28 5.90 19.43
CA LEU A 578 -26.97 4.79 18.52
C LEU A 578 -27.44 3.41 19.04
N THR A 579 -27.52 2.42 18.15
CA THR A 579 -27.77 1.03 18.53
C THR A 579 -26.66 0.50 19.44
N GLY A 580 -27.04 -0.24 20.48
CA GLY A 580 -26.16 -0.64 21.58
C GLY A 580 -26.27 0.29 22.81
N GLY A 581 -26.80 1.50 22.64
CA GLY A 581 -26.86 2.51 23.71
C GLY A 581 -25.61 3.40 23.78
N PHE A 582 -24.79 3.40 22.73
CA PHE A 582 -23.70 4.35 22.56
C PHE A 582 -24.23 5.72 22.16
N THR A 583 -23.42 6.74 22.41
CA THR A 583 -23.66 8.10 21.91
C THR A 583 -22.46 8.60 21.12
N GLY A 584 -22.68 9.61 20.28
CA GLY A 584 -21.66 10.28 19.50
C GLY A 584 -21.24 9.52 18.24
N ILE A 585 -21.19 10.20 17.10
CA ILE A 585 -20.67 9.66 15.83
C ILE A 585 -20.15 10.79 14.93
N VAL A 586 -19.34 10.46 13.92
CA VAL A 586 -18.97 11.42 12.87
C VAL A 586 -20.17 11.75 11.98
N ASN A 587 -20.43 13.03 11.73
CA ASN A 587 -21.43 13.49 10.76
C ASN A 587 -20.80 14.54 9.84
N ALA A 588 -21.21 14.55 8.57
CA ALA A 588 -20.84 15.61 7.65
C ALA A 588 -21.34 16.97 8.16
N VAL A 589 -20.57 18.04 7.93
CA VAL A 589 -20.85 19.39 8.45
C VAL A 589 -21.07 20.35 7.29
N GLY A 590 -22.16 21.11 7.35
CA GLY A 590 -22.48 22.16 6.38
C GLY A 590 -21.60 23.40 6.56
N PRO A 591 -21.53 24.30 5.56
CA PRO A 591 -20.64 25.47 5.57
C PRO A 591 -20.93 26.51 6.65
N ASP A 592 -22.03 26.38 7.40
CA ASP A 592 -22.39 27.21 8.56
C ASP A 592 -22.10 26.52 9.92
N GLY A 593 -21.44 25.36 9.89
CA GLY A 593 -21.13 24.55 11.08
C GLY A 593 -22.29 23.66 11.55
N THR A 594 -23.37 23.50 10.77
CA THR A 594 -24.48 22.62 11.14
C THR A 594 -24.17 21.16 10.80
N PHE A 595 -24.38 20.25 11.76
CA PHE A 595 -24.28 18.81 11.51
C PHE A 595 -25.44 18.31 10.63
N ASN A 596 -25.09 17.50 9.63
CA ASN A 596 -26.02 16.62 8.95
C ASN A 596 -26.32 15.40 9.83
N SER A 597 -27.12 15.63 10.90
CA SER A 597 -27.50 14.61 11.89
C SER A 597 -28.49 13.58 11.32
N ALA A 598 -28.02 12.75 10.40
CA ALA A 598 -28.78 11.65 9.84
C ALA A 598 -28.82 10.45 10.83
N PRO A 599 -29.86 9.58 10.77
CA PRO A 599 -29.90 8.36 11.58
C PRO A 599 -28.73 7.42 11.29
N GLU A 600 -28.43 6.52 12.21
CA GLU A 600 -27.29 5.59 12.12
C GLU A 600 -27.30 4.71 10.84
N LEU A 601 -28.50 4.37 10.36
CA LEU A 601 -28.78 3.83 9.03
C LEU A 601 -29.50 4.90 8.19
N ALA A 602 -28.72 5.78 7.57
CA ALA A 602 -29.18 6.75 6.58
C ALA A 602 -28.84 6.30 5.16
N GLU A 603 -29.56 6.81 4.15
CA GLU A 603 -29.11 6.71 2.76
C GLU A 603 -27.74 7.38 2.64
N VAL A 604 -26.68 6.63 2.35
CA VAL A 604 -25.28 7.10 2.36
C VAL A 604 -25.06 8.32 1.45
N GLN A 605 -25.72 8.35 0.28
CA GLN A 605 -25.66 9.51 -0.62
C GLN A 605 -26.20 10.81 0.00
N GLN A 606 -26.97 10.71 1.10
CA GLN A 606 -27.46 11.84 1.90
C GLN A 606 -26.72 11.99 3.24
N SER A 607 -25.83 11.08 3.65
CA SER A 607 -25.06 11.19 4.90
C SER A 607 -23.82 12.08 4.76
N GLY A 608 -23.30 12.21 3.53
CA GLY A 608 -22.07 12.94 3.22
C GLY A 608 -20.79 12.11 3.37
N PHE A 609 -20.89 10.78 3.34
CA PHE A 609 -19.76 9.84 3.29
C PHE A 609 -19.75 9.09 1.95
N HIS A 610 -18.57 8.67 1.48
CA HIS A 610 -18.39 7.95 0.20
C HIS A 610 -18.16 6.46 0.48
N GLU A 611 -18.87 5.56 -0.21
CA GLU A 611 -18.70 4.10 -0.08
C GLU A 611 -18.84 3.58 1.38
N GLY A 612 -19.62 4.24 2.22
CA GLY A 612 -19.81 3.79 3.60
C GLY A 612 -20.70 4.68 4.46
N THR A 613 -21.17 4.13 5.58
CA THR A 613 -21.97 4.85 6.58
C THR A 613 -21.07 5.60 7.57
N PRO A 614 -21.63 6.54 8.37
CA PRO A 614 -20.96 7.06 9.57
C PRO A 614 -20.40 5.99 10.51
N TRP A 615 -21.03 4.80 10.56
CA TRP A 615 -20.59 3.65 11.35
C TRP A 615 -19.31 2.99 10.83
N HIS A 616 -19.04 3.14 9.53
CA HIS A 616 -17.81 2.69 8.92
C HIS A 616 -16.70 3.74 9.16
N TYR A 617 -16.96 5.00 8.77
CA TYR A 617 -15.94 6.05 8.83
C TYR A 617 -15.52 6.50 10.23
N GLN A 618 -16.29 6.24 11.28
CA GLN A 618 -15.90 6.60 12.66
C GLN A 618 -14.52 6.02 13.07
N TRP A 619 -14.12 4.90 12.46
CA TRP A 619 -12.89 4.17 12.75
C TRP A 619 -11.68 4.72 12.00
N MET A 620 -11.91 5.55 10.97
CA MET A 620 -10.89 6.10 10.07
C MET A 620 -10.13 7.29 10.70
N ALA A 621 -9.56 7.08 11.88
CA ALA A 621 -8.67 8.01 12.55
C ALA A 621 -7.47 7.28 13.23
N PRO A 622 -6.76 6.36 12.53
CA PRO A 622 -5.63 5.62 13.11
C PRO A 622 -4.53 6.55 13.64
N GLN A 623 -4.36 7.74 13.03
CA GLN A 623 -3.42 8.76 13.46
C GLN A 623 -3.63 9.29 14.90
N ASP A 624 -4.75 8.93 15.53
CA ASP A 624 -5.27 9.58 16.74
C ASP A 624 -6.29 8.72 17.49
N VAL A 625 -6.04 7.40 17.59
CA VAL A 625 -6.91 6.47 18.33
C VAL A 625 -7.13 6.89 19.80
N PRO A 626 -6.16 7.45 20.55
CA PRO A 626 -6.41 8.03 21.87
C PRO A 626 -7.52 9.09 21.87
N GLY A 627 -7.58 9.94 20.83
CA GLY A 627 -8.64 10.91 20.64
C GLY A 627 -10.01 10.28 20.38
N LEU A 628 -10.04 9.19 19.61
CA LEU A 628 -11.25 8.44 19.30
C LEU A 628 -11.79 7.72 20.56
N VAL A 629 -10.90 7.12 21.34
CA VAL A 629 -11.20 6.52 22.66
C VAL A 629 -11.81 7.56 23.60
N ASP A 630 -11.22 8.76 23.70
CA ASP A 630 -11.77 9.86 24.51
C ASP A 630 -13.16 10.31 24.04
N ALA A 631 -13.34 10.49 22.73
CA ALA A 631 -14.61 10.91 22.13
C ALA A 631 -15.74 9.88 22.36
N MET A 632 -15.41 8.58 22.36
CA MET A 632 -16.33 7.48 22.65
C MET A 632 -16.60 7.26 24.15
N GLY A 633 -15.99 8.05 25.05
CA GLY A 633 -16.22 7.97 26.50
C GLY A 633 -15.24 7.07 27.27
N GLY A 634 -14.10 6.72 26.66
CA GLY A 634 -13.02 5.95 27.27
C GLY A 634 -12.93 4.50 26.80
N ARG A 635 -11.84 3.82 27.17
CA ARG A 635 -11.43 2.50 26.66
C ARG A 635 -12.52 1.43 26.70
N GLU A 636 -13.30 1.36 27.79
CA GLU A 636 -14.36 0.35 27.95
C GLU A 636 -15.47 0.55 26.90
N SER A 637 -15.96 1.78 26.73
CA SER A 637 -16.98 2.13 25.73
C SER A 637 -16.48 1.93 24.30
N PHE A 638 -15.24 2.33 24.01
CA PHE A 638 -14.58 2.07 22.71
C PHE A 638 -14.56 0.57 22.39
N LEU A 639 -14.12 -0.27 23.33
CA LEU A 639 -14.06 -1.71 23.15
C LEU A 639 -15.43 -2.37 23.03
N GLU A 640 -16.43 -1.96 23.82
CA GLU A 640 -17.79 -2.48 23.69
C GLU A 640 -18.40 -2.12 22.32
N ARG A 641 -18.10 -0.92 21.80
CA ARG A 641 -18.56 -0.46 20.48
C ARG A 641 -17.86 -1.19 19.33
N LEU A 642 -16.56 -1.43 19.43
CA LEU A 642 -15.79 -2.20 18.44
C LEU A 642 -16.18 -3.69 18.48
N ASP A 643 -16.36 -4.29 19.66
CA ASP A 643 -16.85 -5.65 19.84
C ASP A 643 -18.25 -5.85 19.24
N GLN A 644 -19.13 -4.84 19.31
CA GLN A 644 -20.43 -4.83 18.64
C GLN A 644 -20.29 -4.69 17.12
N TYR A 645 -19.41 -3.80 16.65
CA TYR A 645 -19.20 -3.53 15.23
C TYR A 645 -18.69 -4.76 14.45
N VAL A 646 -17.73 -5.50 15.02
CA VAL A 646 -17.18 -6.73 14.42
C VAL A 646 -17.95 -7.99 14.80
N ASP A 647 -19.00 -7.89 15.62
CA ASP A 647 -19.75 -9.03 16.20
C ASP A 647 -18.82 -10.09 16.82
N LEU A 648 -17.97 -9.64 17.75
CA LEU A 648 -17.02 -10.50 18.47
C LEU A 648 -17.68 -11.73 19.15
N PRO A 649 -18.92 -11.66 19.69
CA PRO A 649 -19.63 -12.84 20.18
C PRO A 649 -19.89 -13.89 19.09
N ALA A 650 -20.23 -13.49 17.86
CA ALA A 650 -20.41 -14.41 16.75
C ALA A 650 -19.08 -15.03 16.29
N LEU A 651 -18.02 -14.22 16.14
CA LEU A 651 -16.66 -14.69 15.82
C LEU A 651 -16.20 -15.78 16.79
N ARG A 652 -16.38 -15.57 18.10
CA ARG A 652 -15.98 -16.54 19.13
C ARG A 652 -16.90 -17.76 19.22
N ALA A 653 -18.15 -17.65 18.77
CA ALA A 653 -19.08 -18.77 18.68
C ALA A 653 -18.81 -19.66 17.45
N ALA A 654 -18.27 -19.10 16.37
CA ALA A 654 -17.88 -19.81 15.15
C ALA A 654 -16.51 -19.29 14.63
N PRO A 655 -15.39 -19.66 15.28
CA PRO A 655 -14.07 -19.16 14.92
C PRO A 655 -13.71 -19.44 13.46
N GLY A 656 -13.14 -18.44 12.78
CA GLY A 656 -12.81 -18.53 11.35
C GLY A 656 -14.00 -18.36 10.39
N VAL A 657 -15.22 -18.07 10.87
CA VAL A 657 -16.41 -17.85 10.04
C VAL A 657 -16.86 -16.39 10.14
N SER A 658 -17.04 -15.70 9.01
CA SER A 658 -17.56 -14.33 8.99
C SER A 658 -19.01 -14.28 9.53
N PRO A 659 -19.30 -13.45 10.53
CA PRO A 659 -20.66 -13.20 11.01
C PRO A 659 -21.62 -12.74 9.92
N ALA A 660 -22.89 -13.15 10.00
CA ALA A 660 -23.95 -12.70 9.09
C ALA A 660 -24.44 -11.25 9.35
N SER A 661 -23.76 -10.55 10.28
CA SER A 661 -23.90 -9.12 10.59
C SER A 661 -22.88 -8.26 9.85
N TRP A 662 -21.83 -8.88 9.27
CA TRP A 662 -20.90 -8.23 8.36
C TRP A 662 -21.54 -8.08 6.97
N ALA A 663 -21.02 -7.15 6.17
CA ALA A 663 -21.41 -7.06 4.76
C ALA A 663 -21.06 -8.36 4.02
N GLU A 664 -21.97 -8.85 3.16
CA GLU A 664 -21.71 -10.09 2.42
C GLU A 664 -20.66 -9.89 1.31
N GLY A 665 -20.46 -8.64 0.87
CA GLY A 665 -19.46 -8.20 -0.11
C GLY A 665 -20.09 -7.26 -1.15
N GLY A 666 -19.27 -6.73 -2.05
CA GLY A 666 -19.73 -5.81 -3.10
C GLY A 666 -20.36 -4.53 -2.53
N SER A 667 -21.33 -3.95 -3.23
CA SER A 667 -21.97 -2.66 -2.88
C SER A 667 -22.80 -2.62 -1.56
N ASP A 668 -22.72 -3.65 -0.72
CA ASP A 668 -23.44 -3.79 0.55
C ASP A 668 -22.95 -2.84 1.66
N TYR A 669 -21.81 -2.13 1.46
CA TYR A 669 -21.41 -0.99 2.31
C TYR A 669 -22.45 0.14 2.38
N TYR A 670 -23.42 0.15 1.46
CA TYR A 670 -24.57 1.05 1.47
C TYR A 670 -25.75 0.59 2.35
N SER A 671 -25.74 -0.66 2.85
CA SER A 671 -26.87 -1.28 3.57
C SER A 671 -26.59 -1.71 5.01
N SER A 672 -25.32 -1.76 5.44
CA SER A 672 -24.90 -2.26 6.76
C SER A 672 -24.36 -1.17 7.71
N ILE A 673 -24.27 -1.52 9.00
CA ILE A 673 -23.51 -0.79 10.04
C ILE A 673 -22.49 -1.68 10.77
N GLY A 674 -22.45 -2.97 10.46
CA GLY A 674 -21.41 -3.88 10.95
C GLY A 674 -20.15 -3.77 10.09
N TYR A 675 -19.11 -4.50 10.48
CA TYR A 675 -17.85 -4.55 9.74
C TYR A 675 -18.06 -4.94 8.27
N ASN A 676 -17.49 -4.17 7.35
CA ASN A 676 -17.34 -4.58 5.96
C ASN A 676 -15.87 -4.95 5.72
N PRO A 677 -15.56 -6.25 5.56
CA PRO A 677 -14.19 -6.72 5.37
C PRO A 677 -13.56 -6.38 4.01
N GLY A 678 -14.34 -5.91 3.04
CA GLY A 678 -13.93 -5.75 1.64
C GLY A 678 -14.17 -4.37 1.07
N ASN A 679 -13.93 -3.33 1.87
CA ASN A 679 -14.12 -1.93 1.49
C ASN A 679 -13.08 -1.07 2.23
N GLU A 680 -12.53 -0.10 1.52
CA GLU A 680 -11.16 0.39 1.72
C GLU A 680 -10.99 1.13 3.06
N PRO A 681 -11.90 2.02 3.50
CA PRO A 681 -11.76 2.74 4.77
C PRO A 681 -11.74 1.85 6.01
N MET A 682 -12.14 0.58 5.90
CA MET A 682 -12.29 -0.37 7.01
C MET A 682 -11.15 -1.40 7.08
N LEU A 683 -10.18 -1.37 6.16
CA LEU A 683 -9.12 -2.37 6.09
C LEU A 683 -8.20 -2.41 7.32
N ILE A 684 -8.14 -1.32 8.09
CA ILE A 684 -7.36 -1.21 9.33
C ILE A 684 -8.14 -1.57 10.60
N ASP A 685 -9.48 -1.62 10.55
CA ASP A 685 -10.35 -1.74 11.73
C ASP A 685 -10.00 -2.93 12.65
N PRO A 686 -9.58 -4.12 12.17
CA PRO A 686 -9.16 -5.22 13.03
C PRO A 686 -8.01 -4.85 13.98
N TRP A 687 -7.07 -4.01 13.54
CA TRP A 687 -5.88 -3.61 14.31
C TRP A 687 -6.15 -2.47 15.31
N LEU A 688 -7.35 -1.87 15.32
CA LEU A 688 -7.73 -0.89 16.36
C LEU A 688 -7.67 -1.46 17.79
N TYR A 689 -7.76 -2.78 17.93
CA TYR A 689 -7.55 -3.46 19.22
C TYR A 689 -6.09 -3.35 19.73
N ASP A 690 -5.10 -3.22 18.84
CA ASP A 690 -3.68 -3.13 19.22
C ASP A 690 -3.34 -1.78 19.85
N PHE A 691 -3.99 -0.69 19.42
CA PHE A 691 -3.87 0.65 20.03
C PHE A 691 -4.40 0.70 21.48
N VAL A 692 -5.23 -0.27 21.88
CA VAL A 692 -5.86 -0.32 23.22
C VAL A 692 -5.48 -1.58 24.02
N GLY A 693 -4.50 -2.36 23.56
CA GLY A 693 -3.93 -3.50 24.29
C GLY A 693 -4.82 -4.74 24.34
N GLU A 694 -5.56 -5.04 23.26
CA GLU A 694 -6.36 -6.27 23.09
C GLU A 694 -5.94 -7.11 21.86
N PRO A 695 -4.64 -7.35 21.58
CA PRO A 695 -4.14 -7.97 20.32
C PRO A 695 -4.75 -9.35 20.00
N ALA A 696 -5.22 -10.07 21.02
CA ALA A 696 -5.93 -11.33 20.81
C ALA A 696 -7.19 -11.16 19.93
N LYS A 697 -7.89 -10.02 20.03
CA LYS A 697 -9.14 -9.75 19.28
C LYS A 697 -8.90 -9.45 17.81
N VAL A 698 -7.75 -8.88 17.45
CA VAL A 698 -7.32 -8.72 16.04
C VAL A 698 -7.41 -10.07 15.33
N ASN A 699 -6.89 -11.11 15.98
CA ASN A 699 -6.82 -12.45 15.42
C ASN A 699 -8.17 -13.18 15.39
N ASP A 700 -9.09 -12.88 16.33
CA ASP A 700 -10.50 -13.32 16.24
C ASP A 700 -11.14 -12.83 14.91
N VAL A 701 -10.89 -11.57 14.53
CA VAL A 701 -11.44 -10.92 13.32
C VAL A 701 -10.73 -11.40 12.06
N LEU A 702 -9.39 -11.38 12.02
CA LEU A 702 -8.61 -11.70 10.82
C LEU A 702 -8.79 -13.15 10.36
N ALA A 703 -8.95 -14.10 11.28
CA ALA A 703 -9.21 -15.50 10.93
C ALA A 703 -10.52 -15.65 10.13
N ALA A 704 -11.55 -14.86 10.44
CA ALA A 704 -12.80 -14.85 9.69
C ALA A 704 -12.70 -14.06 8.39
N ASN A 705 -11.95 -12.95 8.35
CA ASN A 705 -11.78 -12.15 7.14
C ASN A 705 -10.92 -12.88 6.08
N LEU A 706 -9.73 -13.36 6.44
CA LEU A 706 -8.82 -14.09 5.53
C LEU A 706 -9.44 -15.38 4.97
N ASN A 707 -10.46 -15.95 5.62
CA ASN A 707 -11.24 -17.09 5.11
C ASN A 707 -12.23 -16.74 3.98
N ARG A 708 -12.44 -15.46 3.68
CA ARG A 708 -13.26 -15.00 2.55
C ARG A 708 -12.48 -14.94 1.23
N PHE A 709 -11.23 -15.43 1.20
CA PHE A 709 -10.39 -15.56 0.01
C PHE A 709 -10.15 -17.05 -0.38
N PRO A 710 -11.19 -17.84 -0.72
CA PRO A 710 -11.01 -19.20 -1.22
C PRO A 710 -10.46 -19.21 -2.66
N ASP A 711 -9.79 -20.31 -3.04
CA ASP A 711 -9.27 -20.56 -4.39
C ASP A 711 -10.39 -20.90 -5.40
N THR A 712 -11.30 -19.95 -5.63
CA THR A 712 -12.49 -20.12 -6.47
C THR A 712 -12.83 -18.82 -7.23
N PRO A 713 -13.63 -18.86 -8.30
CA PRO A 713 -13.99 -17.67 -9.07
C PRO A 713 -14.60 -16.52 -8.25
N GLY A 714 -15.42 -16.85 -7.25
CA GLY A 714 -16.03 -15.89 -6.33
C GLY A 714 -15.23 -15.65 -5.05
N GLY A 715 -13.93 -15.98 -5.04
CA GLY A 715 -13.04 -15.74 -3.90
C GLY A 715 -12.58 -14.28 -3.83
N GLY A 716 -12.61 -13.72 -2.62
CA GLY A 716 -12.47 -12.30 -2.37
C GLY A 716 -13.71 -11.75 -1.65
N VAL A 717 -13.67 -10.46 -1.32
CA VAL A 717 -14.66 -9.80 -0.46
C VAL A 717 -15.40 -8.63 -1.11
N GLY A 718 -15.00 -8.29 -2.33
CA GLY A 718 -15.41 -7.15 -3.14
C GLY A 718 -14.42 -7.00 -4.28
N ASN A 719 -14.40 -5.83 -4.92
CA ASN A 719 -13.32 -5.41 -5.81
C ASN A 719 -11.95 -5.62 -5.12
N ASP A 720 -10.94 -6.03 -5.88
CA ASP A 720 -9.54 -6.03 -5.44
C ASP A 720 -8.86 -4.65 -5.61
N ASP A 721 -9.53 -3.70 -6.28
CA ASP A 721 -9.11 -2.33 -6.58
C ASP A 721 -7.61 -2.19 -6.86
N LEU A 722 -7.23 -2.71 -8.03
CA LEU A 722 -5.88 -2.72 -8.60
C LEU A 722 -4.82 -3.42 -7.71
N GLY A 723 -5.25 -4.25 -6.75
CA GLY A 723 -4.37 -5.05 -5.89
C GLY A 723 -4.31 -4.56 -4.44
N THR A 724 -5.18 -3.63 -4.04
CA THR A 724 -5.28 -3.12 -2.66
C THR A 724 -5.64 -4.22 -1.66
N LEU A 725 -6.71 -4.99 -1.93
CA LEU A 725 -7.11 -6.11 -1.07
C LEU A 725 -6.14 -7.29 -1.14
N SER A 726 -5.53 -7.51 -2.30
CA SER A 726 -4.47 -8.50 -2.47
C SER A 726 -3.23 -8.17 -1.64
N SER A 727 -2.80 -6.91 -1.64
CA SER A 727 -1.69 -6.44 -0.82
C SER A 727 -2.02 -6.57 0.68
N TRP A 728 -3.25 -6.24 1.07
CA TRP A 728 -3.78 -6.48 2.42
C TRP A 728 -3.66 -7.95 2.83
N TYR A 729 -4.13 -8.88 1.97
CA TYR A 729 -4.08 -10.31 2.24
C TYR A 729 -2.65 -10.83 2.40
N VAL A 730 -1.73 -10.41 1.52
CA VAL A 730 -0.32 -10.81 1.56
C VAL A 730 0.34 -10.36 2.87
N LEU A 731 0.24 -9.07 3.20
CA LEU A 731 0.83 -8.50 4.42
C LEU A 731 0.24 -9.15 5.67
N ALA A 732 -1.09 -9.22 5.80
CA ALA A 732 -1.75 -9.84 6.95
C ALA A 732 -1.42 -11.34 7.07
N SER A 733 -1.20 -12.05 5.96
CA SER A 733 -0.76 -13.46 5.97
C SER A 733 0.69 -13.63 6.44
N LEU A 734 1.55 -12.64 6.22
CA LEU A 734 2.91 -12.56 6.77
C LEU A 734 2.93 -12.11 8.24
N GLY A 735 1.79 -11.65 8.79
CA GLY A 735 1.65 -11.25 10.19
C GLY A 735 1.85 -9.76 10.46
N MET A 736 1.74 -8.91 9.44
CA MET A 736 2.01 -7.47 9.53
C MET A 736 1.02 -6.63 8.70
N MET A 737 0.81 -5.36 9.06
CA MET A 737 -0.07 -4.45 8.32
C MET A 737 0.30 -2.98 8.57
N PRO A 738 0.45 -2.13 7.54
CA PRO A 738 0.58 -0.69 7.72
C PRO A 738 -0.73 -0.11 8.30
N VAL A 739 -0.63 0.65 9.39
CA VAL A 739 -1.82 1.22 10.07
C VAL A 739 -1.87 2.74 10.07
N GLU A 740 -0.73 3.41 9.95
CA GLU A 740 -0.61 4.87 9.89
C GLU A 740 0.29 5.25 8.69
N PRO A 741 -0.25 5.52 7.50
CA PRO A 741 0.54 5.89 6.32
C PRO A 741 1.44 7.10 6.59
N GLY A 742 2.62 7.14 5.97
CA GLY A 742 3.65 8.15 6.21
C GLY A 742 4.41 7.98 7.52
N SER A 743 4.01 7.05 8.38
CA SER A 743 4.71 6.77 9.64
C SER A 743 5.66 5.59 9.56
N GLY A 744 5.54 4.69 8.58
CA GLY A 744 6.24 3.40 8.55
C GLY A 744 5.86 2.43 9.69
N ILE A 745 4.83 2.71 10.50
CA ILE A 745 4.39 1.79 11.57
C ILE A 745 3.63 0.60 10.97
N MET A 746 4.15 -0.60 11.21
CA MET A 746 3.51 -1.87 10.89
C MET A 746 2.94 -2.50 12.17
N ALA A 747 1.63 -2.66 12.26
CA ALA A 747 0.99 -3.43 13.32
C ALA A 747 1.16 -4.94 13.09
N VAL A 748 1.14 -5.73 14.17
CA VAL A 748 1.50 -7.16 14.20
C VAL A 748 0.28 -8.03 14.49
N ASN A 749 0.04 -9.03 13.64
CA ASN A 749 -0.93 -10.09 13.88
C ASN A 749 -0.27 -11.48 13.81
N ALA A 750 -1.01 -12.54 14.14
CA ALA A 750 -0.52 -13.90 13.93
C ALA A 750 -0.43 -14.21 12.42
N PRO A 751 0.72 -14.68 11.90
CA PRO A 751 0.84 -15.08 10.50
C PRO A 751 -0.09 -16.24 10.14
N ARG A 752 -0.47 -16.30 8.86
CA ARG A 752 -1.19 -17.43 8.26
C ARG A 752 -0.24 -18.46 7.63
N VAL A 753 0.96 -18.03 7.25
CA VAL A 753 2.04 -18.90 6.74
C VAL A 753 2.75 -19.62 7.89
N LEU A 754 3.24 -20.85 7.66
CA LEU A 754 4.11 -21.55 8.62
C LEU A 754 5.52 -20.97 8.61
N SER A 755 5.99 -20.57 7.42
CA SER A 755 7.16 -19.72 7.24
C SER A 755 7.11 -18.99 5.90
N ALA A 756 7.81 -17.86 5.82
CA ALA A 756 8.09 -17.17 4.57
C ALA A 756 9.52 -16.60 4.59
N THR A 757 10.18 -16.54 3.44
CA THR A 757 11.40 -15.75 3.22
C THR A 757 11.17 -14.86 2.01
N VAL A 758 11.24 -13.54 2.20
CA VAL A 758 11.09 -12.54 1.15
C VAL A 758 12.46 -11.97 0.83
N THR A 759 12.87 -12.05 -0.44
CA THR A 759 14.14 -11.50 -0.92
C THR A 759 13.94 -10.10 -1.49
N LEU A 760 14.63 -9.12 -0.91
CA LEU A 760 14.59 -7.71 -1.29
C LEU A 760 15.44 -7.45 -2.54
N ASP A 761 15.33 -6.26 -3.15
CA ASP A 761 15.97 -5.93 -4.43
C ASP A 761 17.52 -5.99 -4.36
N ASP A 762 18.11 -5.68 -3.19
CA ASP A 762 19.55 -5.77 -2.94
C ASP A 762 20.04 -7.19 -2.58
N GLY A 763 19.12 -8.13 -2.36
CA GLY A 763 19.37 -9.50 -1.92
C GLY A 763 19.33 -9.72 -0.40
N ALA A 764 19.00 -8.71 0.41
CA ALA A 764 18.64 -8.90 1.81
C ALA A 764 17.37 -9.74 1.96
N GLN A 765 17.12 -10.28 3.17
CA GLN A 765 16.02 -11.21 3.40
C GLN A 765 15.21 -10.88 4.65
N VAL A 766 13.89 -10.75 4.47
CA VAL A 766 12.92 -10.70 5.57
C VAL A 766 12.33 -12.10 5.73
N SER A 767 12.49 -12.69 6.91
CA SER A 767 12.02 -14.05 7.20
C SER A 767 10.97 -14.03 8.30
N VAL A 768 9.92 -14.84 8.11
CA VAL A 768 8.82 -15.05 9.06
C VAL A 768 8.77 -16.52 9.41
N SER A 769 8.70 -16.85 10.70
CA SER A 769 8.57 -18.22 11.19
C SER A 769 7.43 -18.33 12.20
N ALA A 770 6.40 -19.10 11.86
CA ALA A 770 5.24 -19.34 12.71
C ALA A 770 4.77 -20.82 12.61
N PRO A 771 5.52 -21.80 13.16
CA PRO A 771 5.25 -23.24 12.95
C PRO A 771 3.91 -23.76 13.50
N ALA A 772 3.16 -22.91 14.21
CA ALA A 772 1.82 -23.18 14.72
C ALA A 772 0.75 -22.29 14.09
N ALA A 773 1.04 -21.60 12.98
CA ALA A 773 0.05 -20.90 12.16
C ALA A 773 -1.04 -21.88 11.67
N SER A 774 -2.19 -21.34 11.28
CA SER A 774 -3.26 -22.14 10.65
C SER A 774 -4.19 -21.24 9.88
N GLY A 775 -4.74 -21.77 8.79
CA GLY A 775 -5.75 -21.06 7.99
C GLY A 775 -7.19 -21.30 8.44
N ASP A 776 -7.47 -22.31 9.25
CA ASP A 776 -8.85 -22.76 9.55
C ASP A 776 -9.42 -22.15 10.84
N SER A 777 -8.59 -21.57 11.69
CA SER A 777 -8.97 -21.09 13.03
C SER A 777 -7.98 -20.05 13.56
N PRO A 778 -8.44 -19.09 14.39
CA PRO A 778 -7.58 -18.05 14.92
C PRO A 778 -6.41 -18.61 15.72
N ARG A 779 -5.24 -18.01 15.49
CA ARG A 779 -4.03 -18.18 16.27
C ARG A 779 -3.70 -16.87 16.97
N TYR A 780 -3.13 -16.95 18.15
CA TYR A 780 -2.90 -15.78 18.99
C TYR A 780 -1.42 -15.69 19.33
N VAL A 781 -0.83 -14.51 19.20
CA VAL A 781 0.60 -14.31 19.51
C VAL A 781 0.81 -14.45 21.02
N ARG A 782 1.64 -15.42 21.42
CA ARG A 782 2.11 -15.63 22.80
C ARG A 782 3.46 -14.93 23.03
N GLY A 783 4.23 -14.76 21.98
CA GLY A 783 5.49 -14.03 21.93
C GLY A 783 5.96 -13.84 20.49
N LEU A 784 6.73 -12.79 20.28
CA LEU A 784 7.47 -12.51 19.05
C LEU A 784 8.93 -12.27 19.43
N SER A 785 9.86 -12.63 18.57
CA SER A 785 11.23 -12.08 18.59
C SER A 785 11.63 -11.57 17.21
N VAL A 786 12.29 -10.43 17.19
CA VAL A 786 12.92 -9.81 16.02
C VAL A 786 14.43 -10.00 16.17
N ASP A 787 15.08 -10.65 15.22
CA ASP A 787 16.53 -10.98 15.25
C ASP A 787 16.98 -11.67 16.55
N GLY A 788 16.11 -12.53 17.08
CA GLY A 788 16.32 -13.24 18.36
C GLY A 788 16.14 -12.40 19.62
N VAL A 789 15.82 -11.10 19.51
CA VAL A 789 15.48 -10.22 20.63
C VAL A 789 13.98 -10.30 20.93
N PRO A 790 13.54 -10.57 22.17
CA PRO A 790 12.12 -10.60 22.53
C PRO A 790 11.44 -9.26 22.26
N HIS A 791 10.31 -9.30 21.55
CA HIS A 791 9.53 -8.14 21.15
C HIS A 791 8.11 -8.24 21.70
N THR A 792 7.72 -7.30 22.57
CA THR A 792 6.40 -7.31 23.23
C THR A 792 5.39 -6.37 22.59
N ARG A 793 5.87 -5.41 21.79
CA ARG A 793 5.03 -4.43 21.07
C ARG A 793 4.18 -5.11 20.01
N THR A 794 2.96 -4.62 19.84
CA THR A 794 2.03 -5.02 18.77
C THR A 794 2.33 -4.33 17.43
N TRP A 795 3.52 -3.73 17.30
CA TRP A 795 3.98 -3.03 16.11
C TRP A 795 5.51 -3.05 16.02
N PHE A 796 6.05 -2.79 14.82
CA PHE A 796 7.46 -2.52 14.57
C PHE A 796 7.62 -1.41 13.52
N ASP A 797 8.84 -0.91 13.32
CA ASP A 797 9.15 0.06 12.27
C ASP A 797 9.42 -0.68 10.94
N ALA A 798 8.73 -0.30 9.87
CA ALA A 798 8.95 -0.86 8.54
C ALA A 798 10.41 -0.67 8.07
N THR A 799 11.11 0.36 8.53
CA THR A 799 12.54 0.54 8.20
C THR A 799 13.43 -0.54 8.81
N ASP A 800 13.02 -1.17 9.92
CA ASP A 800 13.74 -2.30 10.54
C ASP A 800 13.75 -3.55 9.62
N LEU A 801 12.90 -3.60 8.59
CA LEU A 801 12.87 -4.70 7.62
C LEU A 801 13.77 -4.47 6.40
N GLN A 802 14.23 -3.24 6.13
CA GLN A 802 14.86 -2.87 4.86
C GLN A 802 16.28 -3.43 4.68
N ASP A 803 17.02 -3.65 5.77
CA ASP A 803 18.31 -4.36 5.77
C ASP A 803 18.15 -5.90 5.93
N GLY A 804 16.91 -6.40 5.93
CA GLY A 804 16.54 -7.78 6.27
C GLY A 804 16.34 -8.01 7.77
N ALA A 805 15.51 -9.00 8.13
CA ALA A 805 15.10 -9.29 9.51
C ALA A 805 14.63 -10.74 9.71
N GLU A 806 14.70 -11.26 10.94
CA GLU A 806 14.09 -12.55 11.35
C GLU A 806 12.95 -12.33 12.37
N LEU A 807 11.69 -12.59 11.94
CA LEU A 807 10.48 -12.50 12.75
C LEU A 807 10.00 -13.91 13.18
N VAL A 808 10.20 -14.27 14.45
CA VAL A 808 9.82 -15.60 14.99
C VAL A 808 8.63 -15.49 15.95
N PHE A 809 7.50 -16.09 15.56
CA PHE A 809 6.24 -16.07 16.29
C PHE A 809 5.99 -17.36 17.09
N ASP A 810 5.81 -17.23 18.40
CA ASP A 810 5.23 -18.29 19.24
C ASP A 810 3.72 -18.11 19.31
N LEU A 811 2.97 -18.99 18.64
CA LEU A 811 1.50 -18.90 18.55
C LEU A 811 0.78 -19.85 19.50
N ALA A 812 -0.33 -19.40 20.08
CA ALA A 812 -1.26 -20.18 20.89
C ALA A 812 -2.56 -20.47 20.14
N SER A 813 -3.25 -21.54 20.53
CA SER A 813 -4.57 -21.92 19.99
C SER A 813 -5.77 -21.38 20.80
N SER A 814 -5.50 -20.56 21.81
CA SER A 814 -6.50 -19.94 22.69
C SER A 814 -5.93 -18.61 23.22
N PRO A 815 -6.75 -17.56 23.40
CA PRO A 815 -6.31 -16.31 24.00
C PRO A 815 -6.26 -16.36 25.53
N GLU A 816 -6.76 -17.43 26.15
CA GLU A 816 -6.85 -17.55 27.61
C GLU A 816 -5.47 -17.49 28.30
N GLY A 817 -5.25 -16.44 29.09
CA GLY A 817 -4.03 -16.27 29.88
C GLY A 817 -2.83 -15.70 29.12
N LEU A 818 -3.01 -15.23 27.89
CA LEU A 818 -1.99 -14.47 27.16
C LEU A 818 -1.83 -13.06 27.74
N THR A 819 -0.61 -12.54 27.68
CA THR A 819 -0.24 -11.18 28.15
C THR A 819 0.66 -10.41 27.17
N TRP A 820 1.11 -11.05 26.09
CA TRP A 820 1.87 -10.37 25.03
C TRP A 820 1.03 -9.26 24.39
N GLY A 821 1.63 -8.10 24.12
CA GLY A 821 0.97 -6.96 23.49
C GLY A 821 -0.13 -6.29 24.33
N THR A 822 -0.24 -6.59 25.62
CA THR A 822 -1.28 -6.02 26.52
C THR A 822 -0.78 -4.85 27.38
N GLY A 823 0.52 -4.56 27.35
CA GLY A 823 1.13 -3.45 28.08
C GLY A 823 0.80 -2.08 27.46
N PRO A 824 0.68 -1.01 28.25
CA PRO A 824 0.48 0.34 27.72
C PRO A 824 1.64 0.85 26.84
N ASP A 825 2.83 0.24 26.96
CA ASP A 825 4.03 0.50 26.13
C ASP A 825 4.15 -0.46 24.94
N ASP A 826 3.30 -1.49 24.87
CA ASP A 826 3.26 -2.44 23.75
C ASP A 826 2.35 -1.95 22.61
N ALA A 827 1.32 -1.18 22.96
CA ALA A 827 0.31 -0.68 22.02
C ALA A 827 0.91 0.15 20.88
N VAL A 828 0.22 0.13 19.73
CA VAL A 828 0.51 1.01 18.60
C VAL A 828 0.45 2.47 19.07
N PRO A 829 1.42 3.33 18.71
CA PRO A 829 1.36 4.75 19.04
C PRO A 829 0.30 5.47 18.19
N SER A 830 0.32 6.80 18.13
CA SER A 830 -0.54 7.57 17.23
C SER A 830 0.15 8.87 16.86
N VAL A 831 0.36 9.14 15.58
CA VAL A 831 1.23 10.25 15.13
C VAL A 831 0.72 11.65 15.48
N SER A 832 -0.61 11.85 15.53
CA SER A 832 -1.24 13.15 15.85
C SER A 832 -1.52 13.34 17.36
N ALA A 833 -1.33 12.28 18.15
CA ALA A 833 -1.49 12.27 19.61
C ALA A 833 -0.41 11.39 20.29
N PRO A 834 0.89 11.65 20.05
CA PRO A 834 1.96 10.80 20.57
C PRO A 834 1.98 10.85 22.10
N GLY A 835 2.18 9.68 22.71
CA GLY A 835 2.31 9.57 24.17
C GLY A 835 3.50 10.37 24.68
N GLN A 836 3.32 11.19 25.71
CA GLN A 836 4.39 11.99 26.30
C GLN A 836 4.91 11.39 27.60
N ALA A 837 6.22 11.41 27.79
CA ALA A 837 6.86 11.10 29.07
C ALA A 837 7.49 12.36 29.71
N GLU A 838 7.38 12.44 31.03
CA GLU A 838 8.12 13.38 31.86
C GLU A 838 9.41 12.74 32.33
N LEU A 839 10.54 13.33 31.93
CA LEU A 839 11.86 12.99 32.42
C LEU A 839 12.16 13.71 33.73
N ALA A 840 12.37 12.94 34.80
CA ALA A 840 12.92 13.43 36.05
C ALA A 840 14.39 13.01 36.19
N LEU A 841 15.24 13.95 36.62
CA LEU A 841 16.66 13.71 36.95
C LEU A 841 16.92 13.97 38.43
N ALA A 842 17.70 13.10 39.07
CA ALA A 842 18.14 13.25 40.46
C ALA A 842 19.64 12.94 40.62
N PRO A 843 20.38 13.59 41.54
CA PRO A 843 21.80 13.29 41.76
C PRO A 843 21.98 11.91 42.41
N VAL A 844 23.06 11.21 42.08
CA VAL A 844 23.36 9.89 42.64
C VAL A 844 24.35 9.97 43.79
N GLY A 845 24.08 9.22 44.86
CA GLY A 845 24.99 9.08 46.00
C GLY A 845 25.12 10.34 46.87
N ALA A 846 26.22 10.40 47.63
CA ALA A 846 26.51 11.54 48.49
C ALA A 846 26.97 12.74 47.65
N GLN A 847 26.52 13.94 48.03
CA GLN A 847 26.86 15.19 47.36
C GLN A 847 27.76 16.04 48.27
N PRO A 848 28.88 16.60 47.76
CA PRO A 848 29.40 16.46 46.40
C PRO A 848 29.94 15.05 46.10
N VAL A 849 29.85 14.63 44.83
CA VAL A 849 30.38 13.35 44.36
C VAL A 849 31.92 13.34 44.51
N PRO A 850 32.53 12.37 45.20
CA PRO A 850 33.98 12.35 45.39
C PRO A 850 34.71 11.90 44.12
N ALA A 851 35.77 12.62 43.78
CA ALA A 851 36.75 12.26 42.74
C ALA A 851 38.18 12.52 43.25
N GLU A 852 39.20 12.06 42.54
CA GLU A 852 40.61 12.34 42.86
C GLU A 852 41.38 12.86 41.63
N VAL A 853 42.41 13.66 41.87
CA VAL A 853 43.38 14.08 40.85
C VAL A 853 44.18 12.89 40.33
N GLY A 854 44.26 12.70 39.01
CA GLY A 854 45.07 11.64 38.41
C GLY A 854 44.38 10.91 37.26
N SER A 855 44.42 9.58 37.30
CA SER A 855 43.82 8.70 36.28
C SER A 855 42.31 8.94 36.14
N ALA A 856 41.77 8.70 34.94
CA ALA A 856 40.35 8.85 34.69
C ALA A 856 39.49 7.99 35.64
N VAL A 857 38.45 8.60 36.21
CA VAL A 857 37.52 7.99 37.16
C VAL A 857 36.14 7.93 36.52
N GLU A 858 35.45 6.80 36.66
CA GLU A 858 34.03 6.68 36.33
C GLU A 858 33.20 7.38 37.41
N LEU A 859 32.39 8.36 37.02
CA LEU A 859 31.54 9.14 37.90
C LEU A 859 30.08 8.80 37.63
N ARG A 860 29.35 8.47 38.69
CA ARG A 860 27.90 8.26 38.69
C ARG A 860 27.24 9.57 39.10
N LEU A 861 26.73 10.32 38.14
CA LEU A 861 26.33 11.71 38.36
C LEU A 861 24.83 11.85 38.65
N ALA A 862 24.01 11.30 37.75
CA ALA A 862 22.55 11.43 37.83
C ALA A 862 21.86 10.08 37.63
N ARG A 863 20.61 9.99 38.11
CA ARG A 863 19.66 8.95 37.82
C ARG A 863 18.47 9.60 37.10
N ALA A 864 18.12 9.06 35.96
CA ALA A 864 16.94 9.41 35.19
C ALA A 864 15.79 8.44 35.52
N SER A 865 14.57 8.96 35.53
CA SER A 865 13.34 8.16 35.60
C SER A 865 12.28 8.80 34.72
N LEU A 866 11.63 7.99 33.88
CA LEU A 866 10.54 8.43 33.03
C LEU A 866 9.22 8.08 33.71
N THR A 867 8.36 9.09 33.81
CA THR A 867 6.98 8.94 34.24
C THR A 867 6.11 9.23 33.04
N ARG A 868 5.25 8.29 32.60
CA ARG A 868 4.32 8.62 31.49
C ARG A 868 3.40 9.74 31.97
N VAL A 869 3.38 10.87 31.27
CA VAL A 869 2.30 11.84 31.39
C VAL A 869 1.15 11.25 30.62
N THR A 870 0.33 10.45 31.30
CA THR A 870 -0.97 10.09 30.75
C THR A 870 -1.67 11.41 30.42
N PRO A 871 -2.18 11.61 29.18
CA PRO A 871 -3.18 12.63 28.94
C PRO A 871 -4.22 12.50 30.05
N ALA A 872 -4.56 13.62 30.68
CA ALA A 872 -5.36 13.59 31.90
C ALA A 872 -6.80 13.20 31.55
N PHE A 873 -7.06 11.90 31.40
CA PHE A 873 -8.37 11.32 31.19
C PHE A 873 -9.31 11.89 32.25
N PRO A 874 -10.32 12.70 31.89
CA PRO A 874 -11.30 13.19 32.83
C PRO A 874 -12.32 12.07 33.08
N VAL A 875 -11.87 10.99 33.72
CA VAL A 875 -12.71 9.86 34.08
C VAL A 875 -13.79 10.38 35.01
N SER A 876 -15.06 10.15 34.65
CA SER A 876 -16.21 10.51 35.50
C SER A 876 -16.32 9.64 36.76
N SER A 877 -15.47 8.61 36.89
CA SER A 877 -15.22 7.87 38.12
C SER A 877 -13.97 8.42 38.83
N GLY A 878 -14.07 8.65 40.14
CA GLY A 878 -13.04 9.32 40.95
C GLY A 878 -11.81 8.47 41.27
N VAL A 879 -11.20 7.85 40.26
CA VAL A 879 -9.93 7.11 40.36
C VAL A 879 -8.80 8.05 39.98
N THR A 880 -7.89 8.32 40.93
CA THR A 880 -6.65 9.04 40.61
C THR A 880 -5.72 8.10 39.81
N PRO A 881 -5.26 8.47 38.61
CA PRO A 881 -4.30 7.65 37.88
C PRO A 881 -3.02 7.50 38.70
N THR A 882 -2.50 6.27 38.77
CA THR A 882 -1.19 6.01 39.36
C THR A 882 -0.17 6.14 38.23
N PRO A 883 0.89 6.97 38.37
CA PRO A 883 1.87 7.11 37.30
C PRO A 883 2.58 5.78 37.06
N ALA A 884 2.61 5.33 35.81
CA ALA A 884 3.40 4.18 35.38
C ALA A 884 4.85 4.63 35.14
N VAL A 885 5.80 3.88 35.69
CA VAL A 885 7.22 4.01 35.36
C VAL A 885 7.46 3.20 34.09
N LEU A 886 8.09 3.81 33.08
CA LEU A 886 8.38 3.15 31.81
C LEU A 886 9.46 2.06 31.99
N ALA A 887 9.33 0.96 31.26
CA ALA A 887 10.31 -0.12 31.28
C ALA A 887 11.68 0.35 30.74
N THR A 888 12.77 0.03 31.44
CA THR A 888 14.09 0.61 31.13
C THR A 888 14.83 -0.01 29.97
N GLU A 889 14.39 -1.18 29.50
CA GLU A 889 15.08 -1.97 28.49
C GLU A 889 14.75 -1.53 27.05
N THR A 890 13.72 -0.69 26.86
CA THR A 890 13.15 -0.40 25.52
C THR A 890 13.12 1.09 25.15
N THR A 891 13.60 2.00 26.00
CA THR A 891 13.69 3.44 25.71
C THR A 891 15.14 3.87 25.47
N ALA A 892 15.44 4.33 24.25
CA ALA A 892 16.75 4.89 23.93
C ALA A 892 16.88 6.31 24.52
N MET A 893 17.95 6.53 25.29
CA MET A 893 18.26 7.82 25.90
C MET A 893 19.70 8.22 25.59
N GLU A 894 19.90 9.48 25.23
CA GLU A 894 21.23 10.08 25.13
C GLU A 894 21.56 10.91 26.37
N ALA A 895 22.85 11.02 26.70
CA ALA A 895 23.32 11.89 27.75
C ALA A 895 24.65 12.57 27.42
N GLN A 896 24.75 13.84 27.81
CA GLN A 896 25.97 14.63 27.74
C GLN A 896 26.28 15.26 29.09
N VAL A 897 27.56 15.49 29.38
CA VAL A 897 28.00 16.19 30.58
C VAL A 897 28.88 17.37 30.20
N GLU A 898 28.38 18.58 30.46
CA GLU A 898 29.15 19.81 30.36
C GLU A 898 29.69 20.21 31.75
N TRP A 899 30.97 20.53 31.83
CA TRP A 899 31.63 20.89 33.07
C TRP A 899 31.82 22.41 33.22
N ASP A 900 31.98 22.88 34.45
CA ASP A 900 32.19 24.31 34.76
C ASP A 900 33.43 24.97 34.14
N ASP A 901 34.34 24.18 33.57
CA ASP A 901 35.49 24.63 32.78
C ASP A 901 35.24 24.64 31.26
N GLY A 902 33.98 24.43 30.82
CA GLY A 902 33.57 24.43 29.42
C GLY A 902 33.96 23.17 28.64
N VAL A 903 34.37 22.11 29.33
CA VAL A 903 34.66 20.80 28.73
C VAL A 903 33.37 20.00 28.64
N ALA A 904 32.96 19.61 27.44
CA ALA A 904 31.93 18.59 27.23
C ALA A 904 32.56 17.19 27.24
N ALA A 905 31.86 16.22 27.82
CA ALA A 905 32.20 14.81 27.81
C ALA A 905 30.97 13.97 27.45
N PRO A 906 31.12 12.89 26.65
CA PRO A 906 30.05 11.92 26.47
C PRO A 906 29.70 11.27 27.81
N ALA A 907 28.43 10.95 27.99
CA ALA A 907 27.96 10.14 29.11
C ALA A 907 27.25 8.90 28.58
N THR A 908 27.28 7.84 29.39
CA THR A 908 26.60 6.58 29.12
C THR A 908 25.36 6.51 30.00
N VAL A 909 24.23 6.18 29.40
CA VAL A 909 22.99 5.89 30.11
C VAL A 909 22.86 4.37 30.24
N VAL A 910 22.69 3.87 31.45
CA VAL A 910 22.66 2.42 31.73
C VAL A 910 21.44 2.06 32.57
N PRO A 911 20.62 1.07 32.20
CA PRO A 911 19.49 0.61 33.03
C PRO A 911 19.91 0.23 34.47
N ASP A 912 19.10 0.64 35.45
CA ASP A 912 19.30 0.49 36.90
C ASP A 912 17.92 0.32 37.60
N GLY A 913 17.34 -0.88 37.46
CA GLY A 913 15.96 -1.17 37.91
C GLY A 913 14.96 -0.40 37.05
N ASP A 914 13.95 0.23 37.66
CA ASP A 914 12.95 1.06 36.96
C ASP A 914 13.49 2.48 36.63
N THR A 915 14.80 2.66 36.57
CA THR A 915 15.48 3.93 36.32
C THR A 915 16.74 3.75 35.47
N TRP A 916 17.32 4.83 34.96
CA TRP A 916 18.61 4.78 34.26
C TRP A 916 19.68 5.55 35.03
N LEU A 917 20.88 5.00 35.09
CA LEU A 917 22.06 5.62 35.69
C LEU A 917 22.88 6.33 34.61
N VAL A 918 23.17 7.62 34.81
CA VAL A 918 24.04 8.40 33.92
C VAL A 918 25.46 8.41 34.48
N THR A 919 26.39 7.84 33.73
CA THR A 919 27.82 7.79 34.07
C THR A 919 28.67 8.53 33.05
N THR A 920 29.80 9.08 33.49
CA THR A 920 30.83 9.63 32.58
C THR A 920 32.21 9.34 33.14
N THR A 921 33.22 9.27 32.27
CA THR A 921 34.61 9.01 32.68
C THR A 921 35.44 10.28 32.50
N ARG A 922 35.99 10.83 33.59
CA ARG A 922 36.81 12.06 33.55
C ARG A 922 38.10 11.91 34.36
N ALA A 923 39.20 12.42 33.80
CA ALA A 923 40.44 12.67 34.53
C ALA A 923 40.48 14.13 35.00
N PHE A 924 41.07 14.39 36.17
CA PHE A 924 41.22 15.72 36.75
C PHE A 924 42.69 16.02 37.02
N ASP A 925 43.18 17.16 36.52
CA ASP A 925 44.58 17.60 36.71
C ASP A 925 44.82 18.38 38.01
N VAL A 926 43.75 18.92 38.61
CA VAL A 926 43.81 19.79 39.80
C VAL A 926 42.67 19.50 40.77
N ALA A 927 42.99 19.56 42.06
CA ALA A 927 42.02 19.38 43.14
C ALA A 927 41.16 20.64 43.31
N GLY A 928 39.90 20.45 43.70
CA GLY A 928 38.92 21.53 43.85
C GLY A 928 37.49 21.04 43.63
N ASP A 929 36.53 21.87 44.01
CA ASP A 929 35.13 21.61 43.71
C ASP A 929 34.83 21.95 42.24
N ARG A 930 33.99 21.13 41.63
CA ARG A 930 33.55 21.17 40.24
C ARG A 930 32.04 21.04 40.17
N THR A 931 31.45 21.53 39.08
CA THR A 931 30.06 21.25 38.72
C THR A 931 30.00 20.54 37.37
N ALA A 932 29.25 19.45 37.33
CA ALA A 932 28.88 18.73 36.11
C ALA A 932 27.41 18.99 35.81
N THR A 933 27.11 19.68 34.71
CA THR A 933 25.76 19.78 34.16
C THR A 933 25.50 18.52 33.33
N VAL A 934 24.69 17.61 33.86
CA VAL A 934 24.24 16.42 33.16
C VAL A 934 22.98 16.77 32.40
N THR A 935 22.96 16.56 31.08
CA THR A 935 21.76 16.67 30.23
C THR A 935 21.41 15.30 29.71
N VAL A 936 20.12 14.95 29.72
CA VAL A 936 19.57 13.69 29.19
C VAL A 936 18.41 14.00 28.26
N SER A 937 18.35 13.33 27.11
CA SER A 937 17.29 13.47 26.08
C SER A 937 16.88 12.10 25.56
N SER A 938 15.79 12.04 24.79
CA SER A 938 15.56 10.91 23.88
C SER A 938 16.71 10.82 22.87
N ALA A 939 16.90 9.64 22.27
CA ALA A 939 17.81 9.51 21.14
C ALA A 939 17.33 10.37 19.95
N ALA A 940 18.28 10.91 19.18
CA ALA A 940 18.00 11.87 18.11
C ALA A 940 17.31 11.26 16.87
N ASP A 941 17.49 9.95 16.64
CA ASP A 941 17.11 9.28 15.39
C ASP A 941 15.75 8.56 15.46
N LEU A 942 14.92 8.85 16.47
CA LEU A 942 13.62 8.21 16.69
C LEU A 942 12.46 9.17 16.40
N PRO A 943 11.48 8.81 15.55
CA PRO A 943 10.29 9.64 15.31
C PRO A 943 9.52 9.89 16.61
N ALA A 944 8.92 11.07 16.76
CA ALA A 944 8.25 11.43 18.03
C ALA A 944 7.03 10.57 18.37
N PHE A 945 6.55 9.72 17.45
CA PHE A 945 5.53 8.70 17.72
C PHE A 945 6.12 7.38 18.23
N ALA A 946 7.40 7.07 17.98
CA ALA A 946 7.99 5.75 18.21
C ALA A 946 9.33 5.83 18.97
N PRO A 947 9.42 5.38 20.25
CA PRO A 947 8.41 5.32 21.30
C PRO A 947 8.48 6.54 22.26
N VAL A 948 7.39 6.78 23.01
CA VAL A 948 7.18 7.78 24.09
C VAL A 948 8.34 8.78 24.33
N PRO A 949 8.50 9.81 23.48
CA PRO A 949 9.56 10.80 23.66
C PRO A 949 9.33 11.67 24.90
N PHE A 950 10.40 12.30 25.35
CA PHE A 950 10.42 13.19 26.51
C PHE A 950 11.32 14.39 26.24
N ALA A 951 10.93 15.55 26.75
CA ALA A 951 11.74 16.76 26.61
C ALA A 951 13.10 16.60 27.30
N PRO A 952 14.21 17.13 26.73
CA PRO A 952 15.51 17.11 27.37
C PRO A 952 15.48 17.77 28.75
N ALA A 953 16.06 17.11 29.75
CA ALA A 953 16.21 17.64 31.10
C ALA A 953 17.68 17.78 31.47
N SER A 954 18.00 18.74 32.35
CA SER A 954 19.37 18.97 32.83
C SER A 954 19.42 19.11 34.35
N ILE A 955 20.48 18.58 34.97
CA ILE A 955 20.76 18.72 36.40
C ILE A 955 22.23 19.06 36.67
N ALA A 956 22.49 20.02 37.56
CA ALA A 956 23.82 20.35 38.02
C ALA A 956 24.22 19.47 39.22
N VAL A 957 25.29 18.71 39.07
CA VAL A 957 25.82 17.77 40.08
C VAL A 957 27.17 18.29 40.58
N PRO A 958 27.32 18.65 41.87
CA PRO A 958 28.60 19.06 42.44
C PRO A 958 29.52 17.86 42.64
N VAL A 959 30.78 18.00 42.22
CA VAL A 959 31.84 16.97 42.29
C VAL A 959 33.02 17.57 43.05
N SER A 960 33.53 16.91 44.10
CA SER A 960 34.67 17.41 44.86
C SER A 960 35.90 16.56 44.57
N VAL A 961 36.89 17.17 43.91
CA VAL A 961 38.12 16.51 43.49
C VAL A 961 39.17 16.63 44.59
N GLY A 962 39.41 15.54 45.31
CA GLY A 962 40.47 15.43 46.29
C GLY A 962 41.87 15.41 45.66
N ALA A 963 42.87 15.92 46.38
CA ALA A 963 44.26 15.70 46.01
C ALA A 963 44.59 14.22 46.20
N ALA A 964 45.30 13.62 45.24
CA ALA A 964 45.72 12.22 45.28
C ALA A 964 46.38 11.87 46.63
N PRO A 965 46.08 10.70 47.24
CA PRO A 965 46.62 10.32 48.52
C PRO A 965 48.15 10.29 48.47
N VAL A 966 48.78 11.14 49.27
CA VAL A 966 50.24 11.15 49.44
C VAL A 966 50.64 9.84 50.10
N VAL A 967 51.05 8.87 49.30
CA VAL A 967 51.69 7.64 49.77
C VAL A 967 52.90 8.04 50.63
N PRO A 968 52.93 7.69 51.93
CA PRO A 968 54.07 8.04 52.77
C PRO A 968 55.33 7.35 52.25
N GLY A 969 56.25 8.12 51.69
CA GLY A 969 57.53 7.60 51.23
C GLY A 969 58.35 7.07 52.42
N ASP A 970 58.98 5.90 52.23
CA ASP A 970 59.93 5.35 53.18
C ASP A 970 61.05 6.37 53.52
N PRO A 971 61.52 6.40 54.77
CA PRO A 971 62.53 7.38 55.20
C PRO A 971 63.88 7.11 54.52
N PRO A 972 64.68 8.16 54.26
CA PRO A 972 65.97 8.02 53.58
C PRO A 972 66.96 7.22 54.44
N GLY A 973 67.62 6.25 53.81
CA GLY A 973 68.49 5.30 54.49
C GLY A 973 69.70 5.94 55.17
N GLY A 974 69.83 5.73 56.48
CA GLY A 974 71.09 5.89 57.20
C GLY A 974 71.97 4.66 57.00
N GLY A 975 73.12 4.83 56.35
CA GLY A 975 74.07 3.74 56.14
C GLY A 975 74.63 3.18 57.45
N GLY A 976 74.56 1.87 57.62
CA GLY A 976 75.22 1.15 58.71
C GLY A 976 76.56 0.58 58.25
N ASP A 977 77.64 0.92 58.94
CA ASP A 977 78.94 0.29 58.75
C ASP A 977 78.96 -1.14 59.33
N GLY A 978 79.42 -2.09 58.51
CA GLY A 978 80.53 -2.95 58.92
C GLY A 978 80.25 -4.29 59.65
N VAL A 979 80.14 -5.35 58.84
CA VAL A 979 80.72 -6.71 59.09
C VAL A 979 80.16 -7.58 60.23
N GLY A 980 79.63 -8.76 59.87
CA GLY A 980 79.41 -9.90 60.79
C GLY A 980 79.12 -11.22 60.04
N GLN A 981 79.78 -12.32 60.41
CA GLN A 981 79.63 -13.66 59.80
C GLN A 981 78.66 -14.58 60.58
N GLY A 982 78.06 -15.58 59.92
CA GLY A 982 77.41 -16.74 60.59
C GLY A 982 76.75 -17.76 59.63
N ALA A 983 77.06 -19.05 59.80
CA ALA A 983 76.58 -20.23 59.01
C ALA A 983 75.04 -20.33 58.84
N GLY A 984 74.47 -20.89 57.75
CA GLY A 984 74.37 -22.33 57.39
C GLY A 984 73.09 -22.96 58.02
N THR A 985 72.20 -23.76 57.37
CA THR A 985 72.21 -24.59 56.15
C THR A 985 70.78 -24.80 55.55
N SER A 986 70.67 -25.26 54.29
CA SER A 986 69.44 -25.57 53.47
C SER A 986 68.69 -26.87 53.89
N PRO A 987 67.73 -27.49 53.13
CA PRO A 987 67.04 -27.19 51.83
C PRO A 987 65.49 -27.39 51.83
N GLY A 988 64.70 -27.28 50.73
CA GLY A 988 64.93 -26.81 49.34
C GLY A 988 63.75 -27.05 48.37
N SER A 989 63.92 -26.61 47.10
CA SER A 989 63.34 -27.08 45.79
C SER A 989 61.81 -27.09 45.55
N SER A 990 61.25 -26.86 44.34
CA SER A 990 61.65 -26.38 42.98
C SER A 990 60.39 -26.45 42.07
N GLY A 991 60.21 -25.82 40.90
CA GLY A 991 61.01 -24.92 40.02
C GLY A 991 60.05 -24.26 38.99
N ASP A 992 60.43 -23.14 38.36
CA ASP A 992 60.91 -22.98 36.96
C ASP A 992 59.82 -23.18 35.87
N GLY A 993 59.65 -22.36 34.81
CA GLY A 993 60.31 -21.15 34.28
C GLY A 993 59.60 -20.73 32.96
N THR A 994 60.03 -19.81 32.07
CA THR A 994 61.19 -18.89 31.96
C THR A 994 60.88 -17.74 30.96
N ALA A 995 61.44 -16.53 31.16
CA ALA A 995 62.05 -15.56 30.19
C ALA A 995 61.49 -15.33 28.75
N SER A 996 61.57 -14.14 28.12
CA SER A 996 62.57 -13.05 28.24
C SER A 996 62.09 -11.66 27.77
N ASP A 997 62.71 -10.60 28.32
CA ASP A 997 63.07 -9.24 27.83
C ASP A 997 62.54 -8.70 26.46
N GLY A 998 62.35 -7.39 26.23
CA GLY A 998 62.47 -6.21 27.12
C GLY A 998 63.16 -4.98 26.48
N SER A 999 62.43 -3.85 26.32
CA SER A 999 62.91 -2.45 26.14
C SER A 999 63.74 -2.07 24.87
N SER A 1000 63.99 -0.82 24.47
CA SER A 1000 63.27 0.50 24.50
C SER A 1000 64.12 1.57 23.72
N SER A 1001 63.74 2.86 23.76
CA SER A 1001 64.42 4.08 23.22
C SER A 1001 64.38 4.29 21.68
N THR A 1002 63.96 5.42 21.05
CA THR A 1002 63.91 6.90 21.26
C THR A 1002 65.03 7.71 20.59
N LEU A 1003 64.72 8.99 20.24
CA LEU A 1003 65.54 10.05 19.59
C LEU A 1003 65.63 9.96 18.04
N ALA A 1004 65.64 11.04 17.23
CA ALA A 1004 65.47 12.50 17.44
C ALA A 1004 65.16 13.18 16.06
N ASP A 1005 64.18 14.10 15.95
CA ASP A 1005 64.33 15.59 15.92
C ASP A 1005 64.41 16.25 14.51
N ARG A 1006 63.81 17.45 14.41
CA ARG A 1006 63.92 18.53 13.38
C ARG A 1006 63.15 18.50 12.05
N GLY A 1007 62.42 19.61 11.84
CA GLY A 1007 62.70 20.49 10.69
C GLY A 1007 61.48 20.99 9.91
N ALA A 1008 61.16 22.29 10.02
CA ALA A 1008 60.04 22.91 9.30
C ALA A 1008 60.50 23.85 8.15
N LEU A 1009 59.53 24.15 7.26
CA LEU A 1009 59.44 25.33 6.36
C LEU A 1009 60.30 25.43 5.07
N ALA A 1010 59.63 25.13 3.95
CA ALA A 1010 59.12 26.10 2.96
C ALA A 1010 59.94 26.62 1.74
N SER A 1011 59.16 26.86 0.67
CA SER A 1011 59.38 27.74 -0.51
C SER A 1011 60.33 27.19 -1.61
N THR A 1012 60.17 27.47 -2.91
CA THR A 1012 59.50 28.56 -3.67
C THR A 1012 58.83 28.06 -4.98
N GLY A 1013 57.93 28.79 -5.68
CA GLY A 1013 57.49 30.19 -5.51
C GLY A 1013 56.38 30.66 -6.48
N ALA A 1014 56.08 31.98 -6.45
CA ALA A 1014 55.04 32.71 -7.20
C ALA A 1014 55.49 33.13 -8.64
N GLY A 1015 54.66 33.41 -9.66
CA GLY A 1015 53.65 34.48 -9.84
C GLY A 1015 54.20 35.61 -10.78
N PRO A 1016 53.46 36.65 -11.25
CA PRO A 1016 51.99 36.86 -11.41
C PRO A 1016 51.55 37.68 -12.68
N LEU A 1017 50.26 38.12 -12.73
CA LEU A 1017 49.65 39.30 -13.43
C LEU A 1017 49.25 39.30 -14.95
N GLY A 1018 47.96 39.64 -15.24
CA GLY A 1018 47.61 40.64 -16.29
C GLY A 1018 46.39 40.45 -17.24
N ALA A 1019 45.15 40.73 -16.78
CA ALA A 1019 44.03 41.52 -17.40
C ALA A 1019 43.67 41.44 -18.95
N LEU A 1020 42.44 41.66 -19.48
CA LEU A 1020 41.16 42.26 -19.03
C LEU A 1020 40.02 42.10 -20.11
N VAL A 1021 38.73 42.24 -19.74
CA VAL A 1021 37.50 42.56 -20.56
C VAL A 1021 36.80 41.43 -21.37
N ALA A 1022 35.46 41.28 -21.42
CA ALA A 1022 34.33 41.62 -20.51
C ALA A 1022 32.97 41.04 -21.04
N ALA A 1023 32.03 40.80 -20.11
CA ALA A 1023 30.58 41.13 -20.14
C ALA A 1023 29.62 40.53 -21.22
N ALA A 1024 28.34 40.29 -20.93
CA ALA A 1024 27.60 40.22 -19.65
C ALA A 1024 26.23 39.53 -19.86
N LEU A 1025 25.62 39.08 -18.76
CA LEU A 1025 24.20 38.75 -18.65
C LEU A 1025 23.33 40.03 -18.53
N THR A 1026 22.02 39.86 -18.76
CA THR A 1026 20.90 40.73 -18.35
C THR A 1026 20.72 42.10 -19.05
N ALA A 1027 19.74 42.16 -19.96
CA ALA A 1027 18.94 43.38 -20.20
C ALA A 1027 17.51 43.01 -20.66
N LEU A 1028 16.52 43.33 -19.83
CA LEU A 1028 15.09 43.19 -20.12
C LEU A 1028 14.57 44.33 -21.01
N LEU A 1029 13.63 43.98 -21.90
CA LEU A 1029 12.49 44.79 -22.39
C LEU A 1029 12.72 46.04 -23.28
N LEU A 1030 11.65 46.29 -24.07
CA LEU A 1030 11.31 47.48 -24.86
C LEU A 1030 12.06 47.75 -26.18
N GLY A 1031 11.39 47.41 -27.30
CA GLY A 1031 11.82 47.74 -28.67
C GLY A 1031 10.74 47.50 -29.73
N ALA A 1032 9.58 48.15 -29.61
CA ALA A 1032 8.43 47.92 -30.49
C ALA A 1032 8.49 48.69 -31.84
N LEU A 1033 7.79 48.12 -32.83
CA LEU A 1033 7.11 48.75 -33.99
C LEU A 1033 7.85 49.06 -35.33
N LEU A 1034 7.19 48.60 -36.43
CA LEU A 1034 7.21 49.07 -37.83
C LEU A 1034 8.44 48.65 -38.69
N VAL A 1035 8.36 48.15 -39.94
CA VAL A 1035 7.37 48.19 -41.04
C VAL A 1035 7.39 46.84 -41.83
N ARG A 1036 6.34 46.02 -41.94
CA ARG A 1036 5.13 46.04 -42.84
C ARG A 1036 5.29 45.50 -44.30
N ARG A 1037 4.43 44.51 -44.65
CA ARG A 1037 3.86 44.12 -45.99
C ARG A 1037 4.76 43.33 -46.97
N SER A 1038 4.24 42.42 -47.82
CA SER A 1038 2.87 41.94 -48.14
C SER A 1038 2.94 40.62 -48.94
N TRP A 1039 1.94 39.72 -48.93
CA TRP A 1039 0.78 39.59 -49.86
C TRP A 1039 -0.02 38.31 -49.47
N ARG A 1040 -1.27 38.00 -49.86
CA ARG A 1040 -2.56 38.71 -49.97
C ARG A 1040 -3.66 37.68 -50.36
N ALA A 1041 -4.54 37.38 -49.40
CA ALA A 1041 -5.84 36.67 -49.43
C ALA A 1041 -6.69 36.46 -50.72
N ARG A 1042 -7.43 35.32 -50.75
CA ARG A 1042 -8.87 35.11 -51.14
C ARG A 1042 -9.37 33.90 -50.30
N ARG A 1043 -10.50 33.83 -49.55
CA ARG A 1043 -11.95 34.21 -49.64
C ARG A 1043 -12.88 33.22 -50.38
N LEU A 1044 -13.78 32.60 -49.60
CA LEU A 1044 -15.13 32.07 -49.93
C LEU A 1044 -15.16 30.83 -50.88
N THR A 1045 -16.05 29.84 -50.78
CA THR A 1045 -17.45 29.71 -50.25
C THR A 1045 -17.76 28.26 -49.81
N THR A 1046 -18.77 28.06 -48.94
CA THR A 1046 -19.67 26.87 -48.82
C THR A 1046 -19.06 25.46 -48.98
N ARG A 1047 -19.22 24.59 -47.99
CA ARG A 1047 -20.53 24.06 -47.58
C ARG A 1047 -20.53 23.60 -46.13
#